data_AF-A0A1H1DVY1-F1
#
_entry.id   AF-A0A1H1DVY1-F1
#
_cell.length_a   1.000
_cell.length_b   1.000
_cell.length_c   1.000
_cell.angle_alpha   90.00
_cell.angle_beta   90.00
_cell.angle_gamma   90.00
#
_symmetry.space_group_name_H-M   'P 1'
#
loop_
_entity.id
_entity.type
_entity.pdbx_description
1 polymer ?
#
loop_
_entity_poly.entity_id
_entity_poly.type
_entity_poly.pdbx_seq_one_letter_code
_entity_poly.pdbx_strand_id
1 'polypeptide(L)'
;MTPMTPFDPNGYRKRVLADVARRGGPEHADAFELYDLPLDGADPTDAEVAVRLDEVWGFWQRQRDHPKYRTLVARLVDEHEQRSAPLRSAASRAAEAARVRAEREQRDAARYEILDTAIARLVERHGGVPAAKVAGLEEVGALGGLTPAEVATRLRRHRVLAGDVPASDPALAGLTPQRRTQIRSLLTEWGELCGERVPSLFSLLGLGTADAHDVVEIRDRAEILHRRARQMPPGRSRAVLDELGVHVREVLATGGPLADAYARAVIEDATEALRPKVRAAILIEDRLVGPDYEYLAGEGEELGLDRITAERVLADLAAEYGGGVGNAAPAAAPSARPAPAAPRAWEAPLRAARAALRRGRPAEAARLAAEAAGLDDGTAGAQVRTVADEARRVLDDAAALWREVAAARAAGRPSDAARALARLQRGALDAPPPPGQPPLLEAIDEARGAQAGAPNPGPGATPASPTTAPAPPTAVTARQADGAVLVTWDSAHPDASFKVSRQGPDGGWTVVGRTRERRLEDGGAPRRAVPVYAVVAVVDGVPSAEARSDARRSPAPVPAPASTPSAPVSVPPPAPPEPVPAGDFPPIANVALRGDRLVFDWPPDITEAYVTARVGGPPRSPVDATARAWKVTNTRYQIDGGAVLPADLPRPAHVAVAACRRAPDGALLIAPDFAPTAHLRLD
;
A
#
# COMPACT_ATOMS: atom_id res chain seq x y z
N MET A 1 -33.41 29.89 58.16
CA MET A 1 -32.56 30.72 57.28
C MET A 1 -31.16 30.69 57.85
N THR A 2 -30.23 30.00 57.20
CA THR A 2 -28.82 30.04 57.60
C THR A 2 -28.24 31.30 56.98
N PRO A 3 -27.76 32.29 57.77
CA PRO A 3 -27.21 33.53 57.21
C PRO A 3 -25.98 33.23 56.34
N MET A 4 -25.76 34.02 55.29
CA MET A 4 -24.55 33.88 54.46
C MET A 4 -23.29 34.01 55.33
N THR A 5 -22.35 33.07 55.14
CA THR A 5 -21.05 33.09 55.80
C THR A 5 -20.32 34.40 55.48
N PRO A 6 -19.71 35.10 56.45
CA PRO A 6 -18.96 36.33 56.19
C PRO A 6 -17.83 36.13 55.16
N PHE A 7 -17.53 37.16 54.37
CA PHE A 7 -16.43 37.10 53.40
C PHE A 7 -15.08 37.01 54.12
N ASP A 8 -14.32 35.95 53.84
CA ASP A 8 -12.96 35.74 54.34
C ASP A 8 -11.94 35.97 53.20
N PRO A 9 -11.21 37.11 53.18
CA PRO A 9 -10.24 37.41 52.13
C PRO A 9 -9.12 36.36 51.97
N ASN A 10 -8.68 35.74 53.07
CA ASN A 10 -7.60 34.76 53.02
C ASN A 10 -8.09 33.40 52.55
N GLY A 11 -9.26 32.96 53.04
CA GLY A 11 -9.95 31.78 52.55
C GLY A 11 -10.30 31.89 51.07
N TYR A 12 -10.83 33.03 50.65
CA TYR A 12 -11.15 33.33 49.25
C TYR A 12 -9.92 33.22 48.35
N ARG A 13 -8.79 33.80 48.75
CA ARG A 13 -7.54 33.71 47.96
C ARG A 13 -7.06 32.26 47.79
N LYS A 14 -7.22 31.41 48.82
CA LYS A 14 -6.76 30.02 48.80
C LYS A 14 -7.72 29.08 48.06
N ARG A 15 -9.03 29.28 48.19
CA ARG A 15 -10.04 28.42 47.56
C ARG A 15 -10.39 28.88 46.16
N VAL A 16 -10.71 30.15 45.98
CA VAL A 16 -11.23 30.68 44.70
C VAL A 16 -10.08 31.11 43.80
N LEU A 17 -9.30 32.15 44.16
CA LEU A 17 -8.28 32.68 43.25
C LEU A 17 -7.19 31.66 42.89
N ALA A 18 -6.77 30.81 43.83
CA ALA A 18 -5.77 29.79 43.55
C ALA A 18 -6.28 28.73 42.57
N ASP A 19 -7.54 28.29 42.69
CA ASP A 19 -8.11 27.26 41.83
C ASP A 19 -8.50 27.80 40.45
N VAL A 20 -8.96 29.04 40.38
CA VAL A 20 -9.22 29.73 39.10
C VAL A 20 -7.91 29.96 38.35
N ALA A 21 -6.86 30.42 39.03
CA ALA A 21 -5.53 30.58 38.43
C ALA A 21 -4.96 29.24 37.95
N ARG A 22 -5.13 28.17 38.73
CA ARG A 22 -4.70 26.81 38.36
C ARG A 22 -5.42 26.26 37.13
N ARG A 23 -6.68 26.64 36.92
CA ARG A 23 -7.47 26.28 35.73
C ARG A 23 -7.18 27.14 34.49
N GLY A 24 -6.37 28.19 34.61
CA GLY A 24 -5.93 29.01 33.47
C GLY A 24 -6.65 30.34 33.32
N GLY A 25 -7.65 30.65 34.16
CA GLY A 25 -8.30 31.96 34.13
C GLY A 25 -9.80 31.96 34.47
N PRO A 26 -10.43 33.15 34.46
CA PRO A 26 -11.81 33.34 34.90
C PRO A 26 -12.87 32.79 33.91
N GLU A 27 -12.47 32.42 32.69
CA GLU A 27 -13.31 31.69 31.73
C GLU A 27 -13.58 30.23 32.14
N HIS A 28 -12.77 29.66 33.04
CA HIS A 28 -12.92 28.29 33.55
C HIS A 28 -13.67 28.22 34.89
N ALA A 29 -14.30 29.34 35.31
CA ALA A 29 -15.02 29.47 36.57
C ALA A 29 -16.36 30.17 36.37
N ASP A 30 -17.39 29.71 37.09
CA ASP A 30 -18.72 30.31 37.03
C ASP A 30 -18.87 31.49 38.00
N ALA A 31 -19.90 32.32 37.79
CA ALA A 31 -20.10 33.53 38.56
C ALA A 31 -20.33 33.25 40.06
N PHE A 32 -21.01 32.15 40.41
CA PHE A 32 -21.23 31.78 41.82
C PHE A 32 -19.91 31.45 42.51
N GLU A 33 -19.02 30.69 41.85
CA GLU A 33 -17.68 30.44 42.36
C GLU A 33 -16.84 31.71 42.51
N LEU A 34 -16.82 32.57 41.49
CA LEU A 34 -16.02 33.79 41.49
C LEU A 34 -16.40 34.75 42.62
N TYR A 35 -17.68 34.84 42.95
CA TYR A 35 -18.18 35.70 44.03
C TYR A 35 -18.39 34.96 45.37
N ASP A 36 -17.94 33.71 45.48
CA ASP A 36 -18.06 32.87 46.69
C ASP A 36 -19.52 32.75 47.19
N LEU A 37 -20.47 32.68 46.24
CA LEU A 37 -21.90 32.58 46.51
C LEU A 37 -22.37 31.11 46.48
N PRO A 38 -23.33 30.72 47.33
CA PRO A 38 -23.88 29.38 47.30
C PRO A 38 -24.69 29.16 46.01
N LEU A 39 -24.40 28.06 45.30
CA LEU A 39 -25.23 27.59 44.18
C LEU A 39 -26.41 26.74 44.66
N ASP A 40 -26.23 26.04 45.79
CA ASP A 40 -27.20 25.12 46.38
C ASP A 40 -27.54 25.54 47.81
N GLY A 41 -28.80 25.35 48.21
CA GLY A 41 -29.30 25.70 49.53
C GLY A 41 -30.31 26.86 49.53
N ALA A 42 -30.43 27.56 50.67
CA ALA A 42 -31.31 28.71 50.80
C ALA A 42 -30.80 29.88 49.95
N ASP A 43 -31.67 30.44 49.11
CA ASP A 43 -31.32 31.58 48.25
C ASP A 43 -31.11 32.85 49.09
N PRO A 44 -29.92 33.46 49.08
CA PRO A 44 -29.68 34.72 49.78
C PRO A 44 -30.55 35.85 49.22
N THR A 45 -30.85 36.83 50.07
CA THR A 45 -31.59 38.01 49.64
C THR A 45 -30.73 38.89 48.72
N ASP A 46 -31.38 39.67 47.86
CA ASP A 46 -30.67 40.56 46.91
C ASP A 46 -29.75 41.57 47.63
N ALA A 47 -30.12 42.00 48.84
CA ALA A 47 -29.29 42.86 49.68
C ALA A 47 -28.00 42.16 50.15
N GLU A 48 -28.10 40.91 50.61
CA GLU A 48 -26.93 40.15 51.05
C GLU A 48 -26.00 39.83 49.86
N VAL A 49 -26.56 39.53 48.69
CA VAL A 49 -25.77 39.31 47.47
C VAL A 49 -25.07 40.59 47.03
N ALA A 50 -25.75 41.75 47.02
CA ALA A 50 -25.13 43.03 46.69
C ALA A 50 -23.92 43.34 47.58
N VAL A 51 -24.06 43.14 48.90
CA VAL A 51 -22.95 43.30 49.85
C VAL A 51 -21.79 42.38 49.50
N ARG A 52 -22.05 41.10 49.20
CA ARG A 52 -21.00 40.15 48.81
C ARG A 52 -20.28 40.57 47.53
N LEU A 53 -21.02 40.99 46.51
CA LEU A 53 -20.45 41.44 45.24
C LEU A 53 -19.48 42.61 45.45
N ASP A 54 -19.88 43.58 46.26
CA ASP A 54 -19.06 44.75 46.62
C ASP A 54 -17.82 44.37 47.43
N GLU A 55 -17.95 43.46 48.41
CA GLU A 55 -16.84 42.95 49.22
C GLU A 55 -15.77 42.27 48.35
N VAL A 56 -16.20 41.39 47.43
CA VAL A 56 -15.32 40.65 46.53
C VAL A 56 -14.67 41.60 45.51
N TRP A 57 -15.44 42.51 44.93
CA TRP A 57 -14.91 43.49 43.98
C TRP A 57 -13.91 44.45 44.64
N GLY A 58 -14.23 44.96 45.83
CA GLY A 58 -13.31 45.78 46.62
C GLY A 58 -12.06 45.01 47.06
N PHE A 59 -12.16 43.69 47.26
CA PHE A 59 -10.99 42.83 47.45
C PHE A 59 -10.16 42.72 46.17
N TRP A 60 -10.76 42.48 45.01
CA TRP A 60 -10.04 42.44 43.72
C TRP A 60 -9.32 43.75 43.42
N GLN A 61 -9.97 44.91 43.62
CA GLN A 61 -9.34 46.22 43.41
C GLN A 61 -8.06 46.41 44.25
N ARG A 62 -8.05 45.89 45.49
CA ARG A 62 -6.86 45.91 46.37
C ARG A 62 -5.77 44.92 45.97
N GLN A 63 -6.07 43.95 45.11
CA GLN A 63 -5.16 42.87 44.72
C GLN A 63 -4.60 43.05 43.29
N ARG A 64 -4.84 44.19 42.64
CA ARG A 64 -4.38 44.46 41.25
C ARG A 64 -2.87 44.37 41.10
N ASP A 65 -2.11 44.70 42.13
CA ASP A 65 -0.64 44.62 42.13
C ASP A 65 -0.10 43.34 42.81
N HIS A 66 -0.95 42.34 43.05
CA HIS A 66 -0.52 41.11 43.71
C HIS A 66 0.46 40.31 42.83
N PRO A 67 1.64 39.91 43.33
CA PRO A 67 2.71 39.33 42.51
C PRO A 67 2.30 38.05 41.77
N LYS A 68 1.42 37.24 42.36
CA LYS A 68 0.93 35.98 41.77
C LYS A 68 -0.35 36.13 40.94
N TYR A 69 -1.19 37.12 41.25
CA TYR A 69 -2.58 37.15 40.77
C TYR A 69 -2.94 38.41 39.98
N ARG A 70 -2.00 39.35 39.81
CA ARG A 70 -2.19 40.62 39.08
C ARG A 70 -2.97 40.47 37.78
N THR A 71 -2.56 39.56 36.90
CA THR A 71 -3.20 39.37 35.59
C THR A 71 -4.64 38.86 35.70
N LEU A 72 -4.87 37.85 36.56
CA LEU A 72 -6.19 37.30 36.82
C LEU A 72 -7.13 38.35 37.42
N VAL A 73 -6.66 39.06 38.44
CA VAL A 73 -7.43 40.06 39.17
C VAL A 73 -7.74 41.27 38.28
N ALA A 74 -6.80 41.73 37.45
CA ALA A 74 -7.05 42.81 36.50
C ALA A 74 -8.23 42.47 35.58
N ARG A 75 -8.26 41.25 35.02
CA ARG A 75 -9.36 40.79 34.17
C ARG A 75 -10.68 40.65 34.93
N LEU A 76 -10.65 40.14 36.17
CA LEU A 76 -11.86 40.06 37.03
C LEU A 76 -12.44 41.44 37.35
N VAL A 77 -11.58 42.45 37.56
CA VAL A 77 -12.01 43.84 37.78
C VAL A 77 -12.63 44.42 36.50
N ASP A 78 -12.00 44.22 35.34
CA ASP A 78 -12.47 44.75 34.06
C ASP A 78 -13.82 44.13 33.64
N GLU A 79 -14.03 42.84 33.93
CA GLU A 79 -15.25 42.10 33.58
C GLU A 79 -16.32 42.10 34.70
N HIS A 80 -16.11 42.84 35.80
CA HIS A 80 -16.96 42.81 36.99
C HIS A 80 -18.43 43.12 36.71
N GLU A 81 -18.70 44.22 35.99
CA GLU A 81 -20.07 44.65 35.68
C GLU A 81 -20.83 43.58 34.89
N GLN A 82 -20.18 43.00 33.89
CA GLN A 82 -20.77 41.95 33.07
C GLN A 82 -21.03 40.66 33.88
N ARG A 83 -20.08 40.26 34.73
CA ARG A 83 -20.16 39.00 35.50
C ARG A 83 -21.09 39.09 36.70
N SER A 84 -21.25 40.27 37.30
CA SER A 84 -22.13 40.46 38.46
C SER A 84 -23.59 40.69 38.07
N ALA A 85 -23.87 41.24 36.88
CA ALA A 85 -25.22 41.58 36.44
C ALA A 85 -26.25 40.43 36.57
N PRO A 86 -25.95 39.17 36.20
CA PRO A 86 -26.90 38.06 36.35
C PRO A 86 -27.23 37.71 37.81
N LEU A 87 -26.40 38.11 38.78
CA LEU A 87 -26.53 37.74 40.20
C LEU A 87 -27.34 38.75 41.03
N ARG A 88 -27.57 39.96 40.50
CA ARG A 88 -28.08 41.11 41.26
C ARG A 88 -29.54 41.01 41.72
N SER A 89 -30.39 40.29 40.98
CA SER A 89 -31.81 40.10 41.34
C SER A 89 -32.14 38.63 41.51
N ALA A 90 -33.12 38.32 42.37
CA ALA A 90 -33.53 36.95 42.63
C ALA A 90 -33.96 36.19 41.36
N ALA A 91 -34.70 36.85 40.48
CA ALA A 91 -35.15 36.25 39.22
C ALA A 91 -33.97 35.93 38.27
N SER A 92 -33.05 36.88 38.07
CA SER A 92 -31.89 36.68 37.20
C SER A 92 -30.92 35.65 37.79
N ARG A 93 -30.72 35.68 39.11
CA ARG A 93 -29.83 34.76 39.83
C ARG A 93 -30.36 33.34 39.79
N ALA A 94 -31.67 33.13 39.88
CA ALA A 94 -32.28 31.82 39.71
C ALA A 94 -32.07 31.26 38.29
N ALA A 95 -32.21 32.09 37.26
CA ALA A 95 -31.95 31.71 35.87
C ALA A 95 -30.45 31.40 35.64
N GLU A 96 -29.56 32.21 36.19
CA GLU A 96 -28.11 32.00 36.15
C GLU A 96 -27.72 30.69 36.87
N ALA A 97 -28.30 30.44 38.04
CA ALA A 97 -28.08 29.20 38.78
C ALA A 97 -28.52 27.97 37.98
N ALA A 98 -29.67 28.04 37.29
CA ALA A 98 -30.12 26.98 36.41
C ALA A 98 -29.14 26.74 35.25
N ARG A 99 -28.62 27.81 34.62
CA ARG A 99 -27.62 27.69 33.54
C ARG A 99 -26.31 27.08 34.05
N VAL A 100 -25.79 27.55 35.18
CA VAL A 100 -24.55 27.03 35.77
C VAL A 100 -24.70 25.57 36.18
N ARG A 101 -25.86 25.16 36.71
CA ARG A 101 -26.13 23.74 37.00
C ARG A 101 -26.10 22.91 35.72
N ALA A 102 -26.77 23.35 34.66
CA ALA A 102 -26.76 22.67 33.37
C ALA A 102 -25.34 22.59 32.77
N GLU A 103 -24.54 23.65 32.86
CA GLU A 103 -23.14 23.66 32.40
C GLU A 103 -22.26 22.72 33.24
N ARG A 104 -22.44 22.68 34.56
CA ARG A 104 -21.73 21.74 35.45
C ARG A 104 -22.12 20.30 35.15
N GLU A 105 -23.40 20.02 34.92
CA GLU A 105 -23.91 18.71 34.54
C GLU A 105 -23.40 18.27 33.17
N GLN A 106 -23.35 19.18 32.18
CA GLN A 106 -22.76 18.91 30.87
C GLN A 106 -21.27 18.62 30.96
N ARG A 107 -20.51 19.39 31.76
CA ARG A 107 -19.09 19.12 32.00
C ARG A 107 -18.87 17.78 32.69
N ASP A 108 -19.73 17.44 33.65
CA ASP A 108 -19.67 16.15 34.32
C ASP A 108 -20.00 15.01 33.33
N ALA A 109 -21.07 15.16 32.53
CA ALA A 109 -21.41 14.20 31.48
C ALA A 109 -20.27 14.02 30.45
N ALA A 110 -19.62 15.11 30.02
CA ALA A 110 -18.48 15.07 29.10
C ALA A 110 -17.27 14.33 29.68
N ARG A 111 -17.01 14.44 31.00
CA ARG A 111 -15.94 13.65 31.68
C ARG A 111 -16.20 12.15 31.56
N TYR A 112 -17.47 11.72 31.59
CA TYR A 112 -17.85 10.33 31.45
C TYR A 112 -18.02 9.87 29.99
N GLU A 113 -18.13 10.77 29.01
CA GLU A 113 -18.46 10.43 27.62
C GLU A 113 -17.48 9.45 26.97
N ILE A 114 -16.18 9.66 27.17
CA ILE A 114 -15.13 8.78 26.63
C ILE A 114 -15.24 7.39 27.25
N LEU A 115 -15.44 7.32 28.57
CA LEU A 115 -15.60 6.06 29.31
C LEU A 115 -16.88 5.33 28.88
N ASP A 116 -18.01 6.04 28.81
CA ASP A 116 -19.30 5.49 28.43
C ASP A 116 -19.28 4.97 26.99
N THR A 117 -18.60 5.65 26.07
CA THR A 117 -18.39 5.20 24.69
C THR A 117 -17.56 3.91 24.64
N ALA A 118 -16.49 3.83 25.44
CA ALA A 118 -15.65 2.64 25.51
C ALA A 118 -16.41 1.43 26.08
N ILE A 119 -17.19 1.66 27.16
CA ILE A 119 -18.05 0.65 27.75
C ILE A 119 -19.12 0.19 26.75
N ALA A 120 -19.79 1.11 26.06
CA ALA A 120 -20.84 0.79 25.09
C ALA A 120 -20.32 -0.13 23.98
N ARG A 121 -19.13 0.17 23.42
CA ARG A 121 -18.48 -0.67 22.40
C ARG A 121 -18.15 -2.07 22.91
N LEU A 122 -17.69 -2.18 24.16
CA LEU A 122 -17.39 -3.48 24.77
C LEU A 122 -18.68 -4.28 24.99
N VAL A 123 -19.74 -3.64 25.48
CA VAL A 123 -21.05 -4.27 25.70
C VAL A 123 -21.68 -4.71 24.39
N GLU A 124 -21.63 -3.88 23.34
CA GLU A 124 -22.15 -4.22 22.00
C GLU A 124 -21.41 -5.42 21.40
N ARG A 125 -20.09 -5.47 21.56
CA ARG A 125 -19.26 -6.54 21.00
C ARG A 125 -19.31 -7.85 21.78
N HIS A 126 -19.38 -7.79 23.11
CA HIS A 126 -19.20 -8.95 23.98
C HIS A 126 -20.45 -9.33 24.79
N GLY A 127 -21.52 -8.53 24.76
CA GLY A 127 -22.71 -8.72 25.59
C GLY A 127 -22.52 -8.31 27.06
N GLY A 128 -21.43 -7.61 27.37
CA GLY A 128 -21.05 -7.16 28.71
C GLY A 128 -19.60 -6.66 28.73
N VAL A 129 -19.12 -6.17 29.86
CA VAL A 129 -17.74 -5.67 30.00
C VAL A 129 -16.82 -6.83 30.38
N PRO A 130 -15.81 -7.22 29.58
CA PRO A 130 -14.88 -8.28 29.98
C PRO A 130 -14.02 -7.86 31.18
N ALA A 131 -13.87 -8.73 32.17
CA ALA A 131 -13.08 -8.44 33.39
C ALA A 131 -11.63 -7.99 33.08
N ALA A 132 -10.99 -8.58 32.06
CA ALA A 132 -9.63 -8.22 31.63
C ALA A 132 -9.51 -6.80 31.04
N LYS A 133 -10.64 -6.14 30.71
CA LYS A 133 -10.66 -4.78 30.15
C LYS A 133 -10.96 -3.71 31.20
N VAL A 134 -11.20 -4.08 32.47
CA VAL A 134 -11.50 -3.13 33.55
C VAL A 134 -10.32 -2.21 33.82
N ALA A 135 -9.09 -2.73 33.91
CA ALA A 135 -7.90 -1.91 34.11
C ALA A 135 -7.71 -0.89 32.97
N GLY A 136 -7.94 -1.29 31.71
CA GLY A 136 -7.90 -0.37 30.57
C GLY A 136 -9.01 0.69 30.61
N LEU A 137 -10.18 0.38 31.18
CA LEU A 137 -11.25 1.36 31.38
C LEU A 137 -10.93 2.36 32.50
N GLU A 138 -10.15 1.97 33.50
CA GLU A 138 -9.62 2.90 34.51
C GLU A 138 -8.63 3.89 33.89
N GLU A 139 -7.76 3.43 32.99
CA GLU A 139 -6.85 4.30 32.22
C GLU A 139 -7.63 5.26 31.30
N VAL A 140 -8.66 4.76 30.60
CA VAL A 140 -9.54 5.58 29.76
C VAL A 140 -10.32 6.61 30.59
N GLY A 141 -10.81 6.22 31.78
CA GLY A 141 -11.46 7.13 32.71
C GLY A 141 -10.51 8.23 33.22
N ALA A 142 -9.25 7.88 33.48
CA ALA A 142 -8.24 8.84 33.91
C ALA A 142 -7.98 9.93 32.85
N LEU A 143 -8.06 9.61 31.56
CA LEU A 143 -7.99 10.61 30.47
C LEU A 143 -9.12 11.64 30.53
N GLY A 144 -10.30 11.24 31.02
CA GLY A 144 -11.45 12.13 31.28
C GLY A 144 -11.42 12.81 32.66
N GLY A 145 -10.34 12.64 33.44
CA GLY A 145 -10.25 13.18 34.80
C GLY A 145 -11.14 12.45 35.81
N LEU A 146 -11.41 11.17 35.59
CA LEU A 146 -12.15 10.31 36.53
C LEU A 146 -11.18 9.57 37.45
N THR A 147 -11.59 9.41 38.70
CA THR A 147 -10.93 8.56 39.69
C THR A 147 -11.32 7.10 39.50
N PRO A 148 -10.49 6.14 39.96
CA PRO A 148 -10.84 4.71 39.92
C PRO A 148 -12.19 4.39 40.60
N ALA A 149 -12.53 5.11 41.67
CA ALA A 149 -13.81 4.92 42.37
C ALA A 149 -15.03 5.38 41.55
N GLU A 150 -14.90 6.48 40.80
CA GLU A 150 -15.94 6.96 39.87
C GLU A 150 -16.12 5.96 38.73
N VAL A 151 -15.03 5.46 38.15
CA VAL A 151 -15.05 4.43 37.10
C VAL A 151 -15.72 3.15 37.61
N ALA A 152 -15.31 2.65 38.78
CA ALA A 152 -15.90 1.46 39.40
C ALA A 152 -17.41 1.63 39.66
N THR A 153 -17.82 2.83 40.08
CA THR A 153 -19.23 3.15 40.30
C THR A 153 -20.04 3.11 38.99
N ARG A 154 -19.46 3.61 37.90
CA ARG A 154 -20.07 3.54 36.57
C ARG A 154 -20.19 2.10 36.09
N LEU A 155 -19.13 1.30 36.24
CA LEU A 155 -19.06 -0.09 35.80
C LEU A 155 -20.07 -1.02 36.49
N ARG A 156 -20.49 -0.73 37.73
CA ARG A 156 -21.53 -1.49 38.43
C ARG A 156 -22.87 -1.56 37.68
N ARG A 157 -23.12 -0.65 36.74
CA ARG A 157 -24.33 -0.65 35.89
C ARG A 157 -24.29 -1.68 34.77
N HIS A 158 -23.12 -2.27 34.50
CA HIS A 158 -22.90 -3.19 33.39
C HIS A 158 -22.57 -4.58 33.91
N ARG A 159 -23.01 -5.62 33.19
CA ARG A 159 -22.62 -6.99 33.49
C ARG A 159 -21.14 -7.15 33.19
N VAL A 160 -20.32 -7.25 34.24
CA VAL A 160 -18.94 -7.67 34.09
C VAL A 160 -18.96 -9.15 33.77
N LEU A 161 -18.56 -9.48 32.55
CA LEU A 161 -18.42 -10.85 32.12
C LEU A 161 -17.20 -11.40 32.86
N ALA A 162 -17.43 -12.39 33.71
CA ALA A 162 -16.39 -13.35 34.00
C ALA A 162 -15.97 -13.89 32.63
N GLY A 163 -14.87 -13.37 32.12
CA GLY A 163 -14.18 -14.11 31.09
C GLY A 163 -13.77 -15.43 31.73
N ASP A 164 -13.61 -16.44 30.88
CA ASP A 164 -12.27 -17.00 30.85
C ASP A 164 -11.34 -15.79 30.72
N VAL A 165 -10.91 -15.27 31.87
CA VAL A 165 -9.63 -14.63 31.96
C VAL A 165 -8.76 -15.79 31.47
N PRO A 166 -8.10 -15.75 30.29
CA PRO A 166 -6.77 -16.32 30.33
C PRO A 166 -6.19 -15.54 31.51
N ALA A 167 -5.99 -16.22 32.64
CA ALA A 167 -5.24 -15.65 33.74
C ALA A 167 -4.13 -14.82 33.07
N SER A 168 -3.86 -13.59 33.52
CA SER A 168 -2.53 -13.05 33.22
C SER A 168 -1.61 -14.14 33.66
N ASP A 169 -1.14 -14.92 32.70
CA ASP A 169 -0.63 -16.24 33.00
C ASP A 169 0.61 -15.89 33.80
N PRO A 170 0.78 -16.36 35.05
CA PRO A 170 2.04 -16.15 35.71
C PRO A 170 3.22 -16.60 34.82
N ALA A 171 2.97 -17.46 33.81
CA ALA A 171 3.88 -17.77 32.71
C ALA A 171 4.19 -16.59 31.75
N LEU A 172 3.25 -15.69 31.44
CA LEU A 172 3.43 -14.53 30.53
C LEU A 172 4.14 -13.33 31.16
N ALA A 173 4.30 -13.28 32.48
CA ALA A 173 5.14 -12.27 33.16
C ALA A 173 6.58 -12.27 32.64
N GLY A 174 7.02 -13.37 32.04
CA GLY A 174 8.35 -13.53 31.45
C GLY A 174 8.61 -12.76 30.15
N LEU A 175 7.59 -12.34 29.38
CA LEU A 175 7.78 -11.70 28.07
C LEU A 175 7.32 -10.24 28.06
N THR A 176 8.08 -9.38 28.73
CA THR A 176 7.81 -7.93 28.75
C THR A 176 8.25 -7.25 27.43
N PRO A 177 7.69 -6.06 27.07
CA PRO A 177 8.15 -5.29 25.92
C PRO A 177 9.65 -4.98 25.96
N GLN A 178 10.17 -4.65 27.14
CA GLN A 178 11.60 -4.41 27.35
C GLN A 178 12.44 -5.65 27.02
N ARG A 179 12.00 -6.83 27.46
CA ARG A 179 12.68 -8.09 27.17
C ARG A 179 12.66 -8.43 25.68
N ARG A 180 11.55 -8.16 24.98
CA ARG A 180 11.48 -8.31 23.52
C ARG A 180 12.49 -7.40 22.80
N THR A 181 12.60 -6.15 23.23
CA THR A 181 13.61 -5.22 22.70
C THR A 181 15.03 -5.72 22.97
N GLN A 182 15.32 -6.21 24.18
CA GLN A 182 16.64 -6.79 24.50
C GLN A 182 16.97 -7.98 23.60
N ILE A 183 16.05 -8.95 23.46
CA ILE A 183 16.22 -10.11 22.58
C ILE A 183 16.53 -9.65 21.15
N ARG A 184 15.78 -8.66 20.63
CA ARG A 184 15.99 -8.14 19.27
C ARG A 184 17.37 -7.49 19.11
N SER A 185 17.81 -6.68 20.07
CA SER A 185 19.15 -6.08 20.04
C SER A 185 20.25 -7.13 20.05
N LEU A 186 20.13 -8.17 20.88
CA LEU A 186 21.11 -9.27 20.94
C LEU A 186 21.14 -10.10 19.64
N LEU A 187 19.98 -10.35 19.03
CA LEU A 187 19.87 -11.04 17.75
C LEU A 187 20.49 -10.24 16.59
N THR A 188 20.26 -8.93 16.56
CA THR A 188 20.91 -8.02 15.60
C THR A 188 22.43 -8.05 15.78
N GLU A 189 22.91 -7.90 17.02
CA GLU A 189 24.34 -7.93 17.31
C GLU A 189 24.97 -9.27 16.96
N TRP A 190 24.32 -10.39 17.30
CA TRP A 190 24.78 -11.72 16.92
C TRP A 190 24.89 -11.87 15.41
N GLY A 191 23.90 -11.35 14.68
CA GLY A 191 23.91 -11.39 13.22
C GLY A 191 25.03 -10.56 12.60
N GLU A 192 25.31 -9.38 13.15
CA GLU A 192 26.46 -8.55 12.76
C GLU A 192 27.80 -9.26 13.01
N LEU A 193 27.93 -9.96 14.14
CA LEU A 193 29.14 -10.70 14.50
C LEU A 193 29.35 -11.95 13.65
N CYS A 194 28.29 -12.58 13.15
CA CYS A 194 28.37 -13.82 12.37
C CYS A 194 28.24 -13.62 10.85
N GLY A 195 27.84 -12.43 10.40
CA GLY A 195 27.56 -12.16 8.99
C GLY A 195 26.30 -12.87 8.47
N GLU A 196 25.40 -13.29 9.36
CA GLU A 196 24.17 -14.01 9.04
C GLU A 196 22.99 -13.35 9.76
N ARG A 197 21.85 -13.21 9.08
CA ARG A 197 20.67 -12.58 9.69
C ARG A 197 19.90 -13.59 10.53
N VAL A 198 19.67 -13.26 11.80
CA VAL A 198 18.91 -14.13 12.73
C VAL A 198 17.74 -13.33 13.29
N PRO A 199 16.57 -13.33 12.62
CA PRO A 199 15.47 -12.41 12.96
C PRO A 199 14.69 -12.79 14.23
N SER A 200 14.79 -14.04 14.70
CA SER A 200 14.08 -14.51 15.91
C SER A 200 14.88 -15.56 16.68
N LEU A 201 14.49 -15.83 17.93
CA LEU A 201 15.04 -16.95 18.71
C LEU A 201 14.75 -18.32 18.07
N PHE A 202 13.64 -18.47 17.32
CA PHE A 202 13.36 -19.68 16.55
C PHE A 202 14.38 -19.85 15.43
N SER A 203 14.66 -18.77 14.68
CA SER A 203 15.67 -18.77 13.62
C SER A 203 17.07 -19.07 14.15
N LEU A 204 17.40 -18.61 15.37
CA LEU A 204 18.67 -18.95 16.04
C LEU A 204 18.83 -20.46 16.29
N LEU A 205 17.72 -21.17 16.48
CA LEU A 205 17.68 -22.63 16.66
C LEU A 205 17.51 -23.39 15.33
N GLY A 206 17.33 -22.69 14.22
CA GLY A 206 16.98 -23.27 12.92
C GLY A 206 15.54 -23.79 12.87
N LEU A 207 14.64 -23.16 13.61
CA LEU A 207 13.21 -23.47 13.70
C LEU A 207 12.36 -22.31 13.15
N GLY A 208 11.11 -22.61 12.80
CA GLY A 208 10.09 -21.64 12.43
C GLY A 208 9.13 -21.31 13.57
N THR A 209 8.32 -20.27 13.39
CA THR A 209 7.27 -19.91 14.36
C THR A 209 6.21 -21.00 14.54
N ALA A 210 5.99 -21.85 13.51
CA ALA A 210 5.11 -23.01 13.59
C ALA A 210 5.57 -24.06 14.63
N ASP A 211 6.87 -24.13 14.92
CA ASP A 211 7.47 -25.12 15.84
C ASP A 211 7.34 -24.72 17.32
N ALA A 212 6.66 -23.60 17.63
CA ALA A 212 6.52 -23.07 18.99
C ALA A 212 5.96 -24.09 20.01
N HIS A 213 5.17 -25.06 19.54
CA HIS A 213 4.56 -26.09 20.36
C HIS A 213 5.46 -27.32 20.55
N ASP A 214 6.52 -27.49 19.75
CA ASP A 214 7.44 -28.63 19.83
C ASP A 214 8.55 -28.37 20.85
N VAL A 215 8.18 -28.47 22.12
CA VAL A 215 9.09 -28.22 23.26
C VAL A 215 10.26 -29.20 23.28
N VAL A 216 10.10 -30.40 22.72
CA VAL A 216 11.17 -31.41 22.67
C VAL A 216 12.23 -30.99 21.66
N GLU A 217 11.83 -30.68 20.43
CA GLU A 217 12.76 -30.19 19.39
C GLU A 217 13.44 -28.88 19.83
N ILE A 218 12.70 -27.95 20.44
CA ILE A 218 13.25 -26.69 20.97
C ILE A 218 14.36 -26.96 22.00
N ARG A 219 14.15 -27.92 22.92
CA ARG A 219 15.15 -28.28 23.94
C ARG A 219 16.39 -28.91 23.31
N ASP A 220 16.21 -29.84 22.38
CA ASP A 220 17.32 -30.51 21.70
C ASP A 220 18.17 -29.51 20.91
N ARG A 221 17.54 -28.56 20.21
CA ARG A 221 18.22 -27.47 19.51
C ARG A 221 18.91 -26.50 20.47
N ALA A 222 18.29 -26.16 21.59
CA ALA A 222 18.89 -25.32 22.61
C ALA A 222 20.14 -25.95 23.24
N GLU A 223 20.15 -27.27 23.44
CA GLU A 223 21.32 -28.02 23.92
C GLU A 223 22.47 -28.03 22.91
N ILE A 224 22.16 -28.17 21.61
CA ILE A 224 23.14 -28.05 20.53
C ILE A 224 23.76 -26.64 20.53
N LEU A 225 22.93 -25.59 20.61
CA LEU A 225 23.36 -24.20 20.69
C LEU A 225 24.29 -23.97 21.90
N HIS A 226 23.91 -24.49 23.07
CA HIS A 226 24.69 -24.36 24.29
C HIS A 226 26.04 -25.12 24.22
N ARG A 227 26.08 -26.30 23.58
CA ARG A 227 27.34 -27.00 23.31
C ARG A 227 28.23 -26.20 22.37
N ARG A 228 27.67 -25.59 21.31
CA ARG A 228 28.40 -24.71 20.39
C ARG A 228 29.00 -23.51 21.12
N ALA A 229 28.22 -22.82 21.95
CA ALA A 229 28.68 -21.67 22.73
C ALA A 229 29.89 -22.01 23.62
N ARG A 230 29.89 -23.18 24.27
CA ARG A 230 31.01 -23.64 25.11
C ARG A 230 32.30 -23.95 24.34
N GLN A 231 32.18 -24.31 23.07
CA GLN A 231 33.32 -24.56 22.18
C GLN A 231 33.91 -23.27 21.60
N MET A 232 33.22 -22.13 21.73
CA MET A 232 33.72 -20.85 21.23
C MET A 232 34.80 -20.27 22.15
N PRO A 233 35.83 -19.62 21.56
CA PRO A 233 36.80 -18.84 22.32
C PRO A 233 36.12 -17.76 23.18
N PRO A 234 36.69 -17.38 24.33
CA PRO A 234 36.19 -16.24 25.10
C PRO A 234 36.27 -14.96 24.26
N GLY A 235 35.16 -14.23 24.16
CA GLY A 235 35.03 -13.04 23.32
C GLY A 235 33.59 -12.56 23.20
N ARG A 236 33.37 -11.46 22.46
CA ARG A 236 32.04 -10.82 22.35
C ARG A 236 30.98 -11.75 21.76
N SER A 237 31.30 -12.48 20.70
CA SER A 237 30.36 -13.43 20.07
C SER A 237 29.90 -14.50 21.05
N ARG A 238 30.80 -15.07 21.86
CA ARG A 238 30.42 -16.04 22.89
C ARG A 238 29.52 -15.42 23.96
N ALA A 239 29.84 -14.22 24.43
CA ALA A 239 29.03 -13.53 25.45
C ALA A 239 27.59 -13.27 24.98
N VAL A 240 27.43 -12.79 23.74
CA VAL A 240 26.11 -12.55 23.12
C VAL A 240 25.35 -13.87 22.96
N LEU A 241 26.02 -14.94 22.51
CA LEU A 241 25.39 -16.26 22.38
C LEU A 241 24.97 -16.87 23.72
N ASP A 242 25.76 -16.67 24.77
CA ASP A 242 25.43 -17.12 26.13
C ASP A 242 24.19 -16.38 26.66
N GLU A 243 24.08 -15.07 26.44
CA GLU A 243 22.90 -14.26 26.80
C GLU A 243 21.66 -14.64 25.98
N LEU A 244 21.80 -14.82 24.66
CA LEU A 244 20.74 -15.37 23.81
C LEU A 244 20.31 -16.78 24.28
N GLY A 245 21.26 -17.60 24.72
CA GLY A 245 20.99 -18.92 25.29
C GLY A 245 20.18 -18.87 26.58
N VAL A 246 20.32 -17.82 27.39
CA VAL A 246 19.44 -17.57 28.56
C VAL A 246 18.02 -17.28 28.08
N HIS A 247 17.85 -16.41 27.08
CA HIS A 247 16.54 -16.09 26.52
C HIS A 247 15.88 -17.29 25.84
N VAL A 248 16.61 -18.10 25.08
CA VAL A 248 16.11 -19.36 24.50
C VAL A 248 15.58 -20.27 25.61
N ARG A 249 16.35 -20.48 26.69
CA ARG A 249 15.91 -21.34 27.79
C ARG A 249 14.65 -20.82 28.46
N GLU A 250 14.65 -19.54 28.82
CA GLU A 250 13.59 -18.95 29.62
C GLU A 250 12.30 -18.68 28.83
N VAL A 251 12.41 -18.32 27.54
CA VAL A 251 11.26 -17.96 26.67
C VAL A 251 10.76 -19.16 25.88
N LEU A 252 11.64 -20.00 25.34
CA LEU A 252 11.27 -21.11 24.45
C LEU A 252 11.32 -22.47 25.15
N ALA A 253 12.43 -22.82 25.82
CA ALA A 253 12.65 -24.18 26.33
C ALA A 253 11.88 -24.52 27.62
N THR A 254 11.45 -23.51 28.38
CA THR A 254 10.48 -23.67 29.48
C THR A 254 9.16 -24.27 28.96
N GLY A 255 8.83 -24.03 27.68
CA GLY A 255 7.67 -24.57 26.97
C GLY A 255 6.34 -23.87 27.28
N GLY A 256 5.31 -24.18 26.49
CA GLY A 256 3.94 -23.76 26.77
C GLY A 256 3.62 -22.30 26.37
N PRO A 257 2.79 -21.57 27.15
CA PRO A 257 2.21 -20.28 26.77
C PRO A 257 3.19 -19.17 26.40
N LEU A 258 4.43 -19.23 26.90
CA LEU A 258 5.44 -18.20 26.67
C LEU A 258 6.10 -18.30 25.29
N ALA A 259 6.33 -19.53 24.81
CA ALA A 259 6.83 -19.79 23.46
C ALA A 259 5.77 -19.36 22.42
N ASP A 260 4.50 -19.70 22.67
CA ASP A 260 3.37 -19.28 21.83
C ASP A 260 3.19 -17.76 21.80
N ALA A 261 3.39 -17.09 22.94
CA ALA A 261 3.33 -15.64 23.01
C ALA A 261 4.51 -14.96 22.32
N TYR A 262 5.70 -15.55 22.38
CA TYR A 262 6.84 -15.05 21.63
C TYR A 262 6.63 -15.25 20.12
N ALA A 263 6.16 -16.43 19.68
CA ALA A 263 5.82 -16.68 18.28
C ALA A 263 4.76 -15.70 17.76
N ARG A 264 3.70 -15.46 18.55
CA ARG A 264 2.67 -14.47 18.21
C ARG A 264 3.24 -13.06 18.09
N ALA A 265 4.13 -12.65 19.01
CA ALA A 265 4.78 -11.34 18.94
C ALA A 265 5.64 -11.19 17.67
N VAL A 266 6.39 -12.23 17.28
CA VAL A 266 7.15 -12.24 16.02
C VAL A 266 6.23 -12.10 14.81
N ILE A 267 5.09 -12.83 14.81
CA ILE A 267 4.08 -12.73 13.75
C ILE A 267 3.47 -11.33 13.67
N GLU A 268 3.13 -10.72 14.81
CA GLU A 268 2.61 -9.35 14.89
C GLU A 268 3.60 -8.33 14.35
N ASP A 269 4.86 -8.36 14.83
CA ASP A 269 5.93 -7.47 14.38
C ASP A 269 6.16 -7.58 12.85
N ALA A 270 6.22 -8.80 12.32
CA ALA A 270 6.39 -9.03 10.88
C ALA A 270 5.17 -8.58 10.08
N THR A 271 3.96 -8.80 10.60
CA THR A 271 2.71 -8.34 9.98
C THR A 271 2.69 -6.82 9.87
N GLU A 272 3.06 -6.10 10.93
CA GLU A 272 3.16 -4.63 10.90
C GLU A 272 4.17 -4.14 9.87
N ALA A 273 5.32 -4.82 9.74
CA ALA A 273 6.34 -4.46 8.75
C ALA A 273 5.91 -4.73 7.29
N LEU A 274 5.18 -5.83 7.04
CA LEU A 274 4.68 -6.19 5.70
C LEU A 274 3.47 -5.37 5.26
N ARG A 275 2.64 -4.92 6.21
CA ARG A 275 1.39 -4.17 6.00
C ARG A 275 1.50 -3.02 4.99
N PRO A 276 2.43 -2.05 5.11
CA PRO A 276 2.55 -0.96 4.13
C PRO A 276 2.95 -1.45 2.73
N LYS A 277 3.76 -2.50 2.62
CA LYS A 277 4.23 -3.06 1.35
C LYS A 277 3.10 -3.81 0.63
N VAL A 278 2.33 -4.62 1.36
CA VAL A 278 1.14 -5.31 0.84
C VAL A 278 0.08 -4.31 0.39
N ARG A 279 -0.17 -3.26 1.17
CA ARG A 279 -1.08 -2.18 0.79
C ARG A 279 -0.65 -1.52 -0.53
N ALA A 280 0.64 -1.27 -0.72
CA ALA A 280 1.15 -0.69 -1.95
C ALA A 280 0.98 -1.63 -3.15
N ALA A 281 1.28 -2.92 -3.00
CA ALA A 281 1.09 -3.92 -4.06
C ALA A 281 -0.39 -4.02 -4.48
N ILE A 282 -1.32 -4.07 -3.52
CA ILE A 282 -2.76 -4.17 -3.79
C ILE A 282 -3.31 -2.87 -4.37
N LEU A 283 -2.80 -1.71 -3.97
CA LEU A 283 -3.22 -0.43 -4.56
C LEU A 283 -2.92 -0.36 -6.06
N ILE A 284 -1.87 -1.04 -6.52
CA ILE A 284 -1.43 -1.01 -7.92
C ILE A 284 -2.17 -2.07 -8.75
N GLU A 285 -2.37 -3.28 -8.20
CA GLU A 285 -2.85 -4.43 -8.99
C GLU A 285 -4.17 -5.04 -8.51
N ASP A 286 -4.82 -4.44 -7.49
CA ASP A 286 -6.01 -4.93 -6.78
C ASP A 286 -5.88 -6.35 -6.18
N ARG A 287 -4.69 -6.98 -6.32
CA ARG A 287 -4.37 -8.36 -5.95
C ARG A 287 -2.87 -8.52 -5.71
N LEU A 288 -2.48 -9.52 -4.93
CA LEU A 288 -1.09 -9.92 -4.80
C LEU A 288 -0.79 -11.02 -5.83
N VAL A 289 0.01 -10.71 -6.86
CA VAL A 289 0.37 -11.63 -7.95
C VAL A 289 1.78 -12.21 -7.79
N GLY A 290 2.10 -13.27 -8.55
CA GLY A 290 3.27 -14.14 -8.38
C GLY A 290 4.58 -13.46 -7.94
N PRO A 291 5.18 -12.55 -8.73
CA PRO A 291 6.46 -11.95 -8.36
C PRO A 291 6.41 -11.15 -7.05
N ASP A 292 5.37 -10.34 -6.85
CA ASP A 292 5.19 -9.55 -5.63
C ASP A 292 4.86 -10.42 -4.42
N TYR A 293 4.09 -11.48 -4.62
CA TYR A 293 3.78 -12.47 -3.60
C TYR A 293 5.01 -13.26 -3.16
N GLU A 294 5.83 -13.73 -4.10
CA GLU A 294 7.07 -14.43 -3.80
C GLU A 294 8.07 -13.52 -3.08
N TYR A 295 8.21 -12.27 -3.54
CA TYR A 295 9.06 -11.27 -2.90
C TYR A 295 8.59 -10.97 -1.47
N LEU A 296 7.31 -10.68 -1.28
CA LEU A 296 6.76 -10.35 0.04
C LEU A 296 6.75 -11.55 1.00
N ALA A 297 6.65 -12.78 0.47
CA ALA A 297 6.77 -13.98 1.29
C ALA A 297 8.22 -14.20 1.74
N GLY A 298 9.20 -13.94 0.86
CA GLY A 298 10.62 -13.92 1.23
C GLY A 298 10.94 -12.82 2.25
N GLU A 299 10.35 -11.64 2.13
CA GLU A 299 10.45 -10.58 3.14
C GLU A 299 9.85 -11.01 4.49
N GLY A 300 8.76 -11.78 4.49
CA GLY A 300 8.22 -12.38 5.70
C GLY A 300 9.20 -13.36 6.36
N GLU A 301 9.90 -14.17 5.57
CA GLU A 301 10.95 -15.06 6.05
C GLU A 301 12.14 -14.29 6.63
N GLU A 302 12.56 -13.18 5.98
CA GLU A 302 13.60 -12.29 6.52
C GLU A 302 13.21 -11.61 7.84
N LEU A 303 11.91 -11.50 8.11
CA LEU A 303 11.35 -10.98 9.36
C LEU A 303 11.15 -12.07 10.42
N GLY A 304 11.50 -13.32 10.12
CA GLY A 304 11.49 -14.44 11.07
C GLY A 304 10.25 -15.32 11.05
N LEU A 305 9.41 -15.20 10.02
CA LEU A 305 8.30 -16.11 9.78
C LEU A 305 8.78 -17.37 9.06
N ASP A 306 8.11 -18.50 9.31
CA ASP A 306 8.19 -19.64 8.39
C ASP A 306 7.36 -19.37 7.13
N ARG A 307 7.69 -20.06 6.02
CA ARG A 307 7.04 -19.88 4.72
C ARG A 307 5.51 -19.93 4.81
N ILE A 308 4.98 -20.94 5.51
CA ILE A 308 3.54 -21.17 5.62
C ILE A 308 2.87 -20.01 6.37
N THR A 309 3.50 -19.55 7.45
CA THR A 309 3.03 -18.41 8.25
C THR A 309 3.12 -17.11 7.46
N ALA A 310 4.19 -16.86 6.70
CA ALA A 310 4.34 -15.69 5.83
C ALA A 310 3.22 -15.65 4.77
N GLU A 311 2.96 -16.76 4.08
CA GLU A 311 1.90 -16.87 3.09
C GLU A 311 0.51 -16.62 3.69
N ARG A 312 0.25 -17.11 4.90
CA ARG A 312 -0.99 -16.83 5.64
C ARG A 312 -1.13 -15.35 5.98
N VAL A 313 -0.08 -14.72 6.52
CA VAL A 313 -0.08 -13.28 6.84
C VAL A 313 -0.35 -12.44 5.60
N LEU A 314 0.24 -12.79 4.45
CA LEU A 314 0.00 -12.09 3.19
C LEU A 314 -1.44 -12.28 2.70
N ALA A 315 -2.02 -13.47 2.84
CA ALA A 315 -3.42 -13.72 2.49
C ALA A 315 -4.38 -12.90 3.38
N ASP A 316 -4.13 -12.85 4.68
CA ASP A 316 -4.93 -12.09 5.65
C ASP A 316 -4.83 -10.58 5.39
N LEU A 317 -3.62 -10.05 5.18
CA LEU A 317 -3.40 -8.64 4.82
C LEU A 317 -4.03 -8.31 3.46
N ALA A 318 -3.98 -9.23 2.49
CA ALA A 318 -4.59 -9.00 1.19
C ALA A 318 -6.12 -8.90 1.28
N ALA A 319 -6.72 -9.81 2.04
CA ALA A 319 -8.15 -9.79 2.32
C ALA A 319 -8.57 -8.52 3.09
N GLU A 320 -7.75 -8.04 4.03
CA GLU A 320 -7.99 -6.79 4.77
C GLU A 320 -8.15 -5.59 3.82
N TYR A 321 -7.37 -5.55 2.74
CA TYR A 321 -7.41 -4.48 1.74
C TYR A 321 -8.41 -4.73 0.59
N GLY A 322 -9.25 -5.77 0.70
CA GLY A 322 -10.23 -6.12 -0.32
C GLY A 322 -9.64 -6.78 -1.58
N GLY A 323 -8.35 -7.11 -1.54
CA GLY A 323 -7.64 -7.87 -2.59
C GLY A 323 -7.59 -9.36 -2.28
N GLY A 324 -7.06 -10.14 -3.23
CA GLY A 324 -6.84 -11.58 -3.03
C GLY A 324 -5.47 -12.00 -3.55
N VAL A 325 -4.96 -13.11 -3.02
CA VAL A 325 -3.70 -13.72 -3.50
C VAL A 325 -3.96 -14.55 -4.76
N GLY A 326 -3.09 -14.41 -5.77
CA GLY A 326 -3.11 -15.21 -7.00
C GLY A 326 -4.15 -14.80 -8.05
N ASN A 327 -4.18 -15.51 -9.18
CA ASN A 327 -5.04 -15.22 -10.35
C ASN A 327 -6.45 -15.85 -10.26
N ALA A 328 -6.73 -16.68 -9.26
CA ALA A 328 -8.03 -17.34 -9.11
C ALA A 328 -9.03 -16.40 -8.41
N ALA A 329 -10.27 -16.30 -8.90
CA ALA A 329 -11.36 -15.73 -8.09
C ALA A 329 -11.40 -16.46 -6.73
N PRO A 330 -11.66 -15.78 -5.60
CA PRO A 330 -11.50 -16.38 -4.28
C PRO A 330 -12.35 -17.65 -4.19
N ALA A 331 -11.69 -18.80 -4.06
CA ALA A 331 -12.37 -20.03 -3.67
C ALA A 331 -12.85 -19.82 -2.23
N ALA A 332 -14.16 -19.85 -2.04
CA ALA A 332 -14.76 -19.79 -0.72
C ALA A 332 -14.27 -20.98 0.11
N ALA A 333 -13.39 -20.73 1.08
CA ALA A 333 -13.11 -21.68 2.14
C ALA A 333 -14.33 -21.80 3.06
N PRO A 334 -14.59 -22.98 3.66
CA PRO A 334 -15.78 -23.24 4.45
C PRO A 334 -15.59 -22.62 5.85
N SER A 335 -15.81 -21.32 5.98
CA SER A 335 -16.18 -20.74 7.27
C SER A 335 -17.70 -20.80 7.39
N ALA A 336 -18.17 -21.27 8.54
CA ALA A 336 -19.59 -21.37 8.87
C ALA A 336 -20.25 -19.99 8.66
N ARG A 337 -20.97 -19.84 7.54
CA ARG A 337 -21.62 -18.60 7.15
C ARG A 337 -22.95 -18.51 7.92
N PRO A 338 -23.26 -17.37 8.58
CA PRO A 338 -24.66 -17.02 8.77
C PRO A 338 -25.30 -16.87 7.39
N ALA A 339 -26.54 -17.33 7.23
CA ALA A 339 -27.22 -17.49 5.95
C ALA A 339 -27.06 -16.25 5.02
N PRO A 340 -26.88 -16.43 3.69
CA PRO A 340 -26.75 -15.31 2.78
C PRO A 340 -28.04 -14.48 2.79
N ALA A 341 -27.92 -13.21 3.18
CA ALA A 341 -28.94 -12.22 2.88
C ALA A 341 -29.11 -12.16 1.35
N ALA A 342 -30.36 -12.13 0.89
CA ALA A 342 -30.68 -12.08 -0.53
C ALA A 342 -29.92 -10.93 -1.23
N PRO A 343 -29.46 -11.11 -2.49
CA PRO A 343 -28.75 -10.08 -3.22
C PRO A 343 -29.59 -8.80 -3.24
N ARG A 344 -29.03 -7.70 -2.73
CA ARG A 344 -29.75 -6.45 -2.59
C ARG A 344 -29.99 -5.86 -3.98
N ALA A 345 -31.24 -5.47 -4.26
CA ALA A 345 -31.67 -5.07 -5.59
C ALA A 345 -30.89 -3.87 -6.16
N TRP A 346 -30.34 -2.98 -5.31
CA TRP A 346 -29.55 -1.82 -5.70
C TRP A 346 -28.10 -2.13 -6.13
N GLU A 347 -27.54 -3.30 -5.79
CA GLU A 347 -26.12 -3.60 -6.05
C GLU A 347 -25.82 -3.75 -7.55
N ALA A 348 -26.71 -4.41 -8.29
CA ALA A 348 -26.58 -4.61 -9.72
C ALA A 348 -26.59 -3.28 -10.51
N PRO A 349 -27.56 -2.37 -10.33
CA PRO A 349 -27.56 -1.08 -11.02
C PRO A 349 -26.39 -0.18 -10.58
N LEU A 350 -25.96 -0.21 -9.30
CA LEU A 350 -24.78 0.56 -8.88
C LEU A 350 -23.48 0.06 -9.53
N ARG A 351 -23.32 -1.27 -9.66
CA ARG A 351 -22.19 -1.87 -10.38
C ARG A 351 -22.22 -1.49 -11.86
N ALA A 352 -23.39 -1.49 -12.48
CA ALA A 352 -23.57 -1.06 -13.86
C ALA A 352 -23.26 0.44 -14.04
N ALA A 353 -23.64 1.30 -13.07
CA ALA A 353 -23.33 2.73 -13.08
C ALA A 353 -21.82 2.99 -13.08
N ARG A 354 -21.06 2.30 -12.21
CA ARG A 354 -19.59 2.37 -12.18
C ARG A 354 -18.95 1.89 -13.49
N ALA A 355 -19.52 0.84 -14.10
CA ALA A 355 -19.06 0.35 -15.40
C ALA A 355 -19.36 1.33 -16.54
N ALA A 356 -20.47 2.07 -16.48
CA ALA A 356 -20.80 3.11 -17.45
C ALA A 356 -19.82 4.30 -17.36
N LEU A 357 -19.45 4.76 -16.16
CA LEU A 357 -18.41 5.79 -15.97
C LEU A 357 -17.07 5.39 -16.59
N ARG A 358 -16.60 4.16 -16.35
CA ARG A 358 -15.36 3.64 -16.95
C ARG A 358 -15.39 3.59 -18.47
N ARG A 359 -16.57 3.45 -19.08
CA ARG A 359 -16.77 3.48 -20.53
C ARG A 359 -16.98 4.89 -21.08
N GLY A 360 -16.82 5.93 -20.26
CA GLY A 360 -17.05 7.32 -20.66
C GLY A 360 -18.51 7.62 -20.98
N ARG A 361 -19.45 6.93 -20.30
CA ARG A 361 -20.90 7.06 -20.49
C ARG A 361 -21.59 7.65 -19.24
N PRO A 362 -21.35 8.93 -18.91
CA PRO A 362 -21.85 9.56 -17.70
C PRO A 362 -23.39 9.71 -17.65
N ALA A 363 -24.09 9.84 -18.79
CA ALA A 363 -25.56 9.93 -18.79
C ALA A 363 -26.22 8.59 -18.43
N GLU A 364 -25.69 7.48 -18.97
CA GLU A 364 -26.07 6.12 -18.59
C GLU A 364 -25.75 5.85 -17.12
N ALA A 365 -24.58 6.29 -16.64
CA ALA A 365 -24.20 6.15 -15.24
C ALA A 365 -25.15 6.89 -14.29
N ALA A 366 -25.54 8.13 -14.61
CA ALA A 366 -26.47 8.92 -13.82
C ALA A 366 -27.85 8.24 -13.73
N ARG A 367 -28.34 7.66 -14.83
CA ARG A 367 -29.61 6.91 -14.84
C ARG A 367 -29.54 5.66 -13.97
N LEU A 368 -28.46 4.88 -14.08
CA LEU A 368 -28.26 3.65 -13.30
C LEU A 368 -28.04 3.94 -11.82
N ALA A 369 -27.40 5.07 -11.47
CA ALA A 369 -27.29 5.52 -10.09
C ALA A 369 -28.66 5.95 -9.52
N ALA A 370 -29.51 6.60 -10.31
CA ALA A 370 -30.89 6.92 -9.91
C ALA A 370 -31.75 5.67 -9.72
N GLU A 371 -31.58 4.65 -10.57
CA GLU A 371 -32.21 3.33 -10.42
C GLU A 371 -31.75 2.63 -9.14
N ALA A 372 -30.45 2.64 -8.85
CA ALA A 372 -29.90 2.12 -7.60
C ALA A 372 -30.43 2.88 -6.37
N ALA A 373 -30.60 4.19 -6.46
CA ALA A 373 -31.20 4.99 -5.39
C ALA A 373 -32.67 4.64 -5.13
N GLY A 374 -33.44 4.34 -6.18
CA GLY A 374 -34.84 3.92 -6.06
C GLY A 374 -35.00 2.50 -5.48
N LEU A 375 -33.94 1.69 -5.52
CA LEU A 375 -33.88 0.33 -4.98
C LEU A 375 -33.11 0.23 -3.65
N ASP A 376 -32.57 1.34 -3.16
CA ASP A 376 -31.80 1.40 -1.93
C ASP A 376 -32.71 1.13 -0.72
N ASP A 377 -32.34 0.15 0.08
CA ASP A 377 -33.01 -0.25 1.32
C ASP A 377 -32.54 0.57 2.54
N GLY A 378 -31.81 1.66 2.31
CA GLY A 378 -31.25 2.54 3.33
C GLY A 378 -29.80 2.20 3.71
N THR A 379 -29.19 1.24 3.02
CA THR A 379 -27.83 0.75 3.33
C THR A 379 -26.77 1.27 2.36
N ALA A 380 -27.15 1.75 1.17
CA ALA A 380 -26.23 2.13 0.10
C ALA A 380 -26.11 3.64 -0.12
N GLY A 381 -26.90 4.45 0.60
CA GLY A 381 -27.11 5.86 0.27
C GLY A 381 -25.84 6.69 0.09
N ALA A 382 -24.77 6.42 0.86
CA ALA A 382 -23.48 7.09 0.65
C ALA A 382 -22.82 6.72 -0.69
N GLN A 383 -22.80 5.44 -1.04
CA GLN A 383 -22.15 4.94 -2.26
C GLN A 383 -22.90 5.34 -3.53
N VAL A 384 -24.24 5.30 -3.48
CA VAL A 384 -25.09 5.73 -4.60
C VAL A 384 -24.92 7.23 -4.85
N ARG A 385 -24.90 8.05 -3.79
CA ARG A 385 -24.62 9.49 -3.89
C ARG A 385 -23.27 9.77 -4.51
N THR A 386 -22.20 9.09 -4.07
CA THR A 386 -20.86 9.29 -4.63
C THR A 386 -20.81 9.05 -6.14
N VAL A 387 -21.39 7.94 -6.63
CA VAL A 387 -21.39 7.62 -8.06
C VAL A 387 -22.29 8.59 -8.85
N ALA A 388 -23.41 9.03 -8.26
CA ALA A 388 -24.28 10.04 -8.86
C ALA A 388 -23.59 11.41 -8.97
N ASP A 389 -22.86 11.83 -7.94
CA ASP A 389 -22.10 13.09 -7.91
C ASP A 389 -20.94 13.08 -8.90
N GLU A 390 -20.30 11.93 -9.08
CA GLU A 390 -19.25 11.75 -10.10
C GLU A 390 -19.84 11.85 -11.51
N ALA A 391 -20.93 11.13 -11.79
CA ALA A 391 -21.62 11.22 -13.08
C ALA A 391 -22.11 12.65 -13.39
N ARG A 392 -22.62 13.37 -12.38
CA ARG A 392 -23.03 14.77 -12.52
C ARG A 392 -21.85 15.68 -12.88
N ARG A 393 -20.71 15.55 -12.19
CA ARG A 393 -19.50 16.32 -12.47
C ARG A 393 -19.03 16.15 -13.92
N VAL A 394 -18.99 14.90 -14.40
CA VAL A 394 -18.59 14.63 -15.79
C VAL A 394 -19.58 15.24 -16.80
N LEU A 395 -20.88 15.25 -16.50
CA LEU A 395 -21.88 15.91 -17.35
C LEU A 395 -21.73 17.44 -17.36
N ASP A 396 -21.40 18.05 -16.23
CA ASP A 396 -21.17 19.49 -16.12
C ASP A 396 -19.91 19.91 -16.90
N ASP A 397 -18.83 19.12 -16.80
CA ASP A 397 -17.61 19.29 -17.59
C ASP A 397 -17.88 19.14 -19.09
N ALA A 398 -18.71 18.16 -19.47
CA ALA A 398 -19.14 17.99 -20.85
C ALA A 398 -19.92 19.21 -21.36
N ALA A 399 -20.80 19.79 -20.55
CA ALA A 399 -21.52 21.02 -20.91
C ALA A 399 -20.57 22.23 -21.08
N ALA A 400 -19.48 22.30 -20.30
CA ALA A 400 -18.44 23.32 -20.49
C ALA A 400 -17.69 23.12 -21.82
N LEU A 401 -17.29 21.89 -22.14
CA LEU A 401 -16.64 21.57 -23.40
C LEU A 401 -17.54 21.87 -24.61
N TRP A 402 -18.85 21.60 -24.52
CA TRP A 402 -19.78 21.98 -25.58
C TRP A 402 -19.88 23.50 -25.80
N ARG A 403 -19.76 24.30 -24.74
CA ARG A 403 -19.67 25.77 -24.87
C ARG A 403 -18.37 26.21 -25.54
N GLU A 404 -17.25 25.54 -25.24
CA GLU A 404 -15.97 25.77 -25.94
C GLU A 404 -16.06 25.44 -27.42
N VAL A 405 -16.72 24.33 -27.78
CA VAL A 405 -16.96 23.94 -29.17
C VAL A 405 -17.78 25.01 -29.91
N ALA A 406 -18.85 25.51 -29.29
CA ALA A 406 -19.67 26.56 -29.86
C ALA A 406 -18.86 27.86 -30.09
N ALA A 407 -18.05 28.27 -29.11
CA ALA A 407 -17.20 29.45 -29.21
C ALA A 407 -16.08 29.29 -30.27
N ALA A 408 -15.49 28.09 -30.38
CA ALA A 408 -14.48 27.79 -31.38
C ALA A 408 -15.07 27.80 -32.81
N ARG A 409 -16.28 27.24 -32.98
CA ARG A 409 -17.03 27.30 -34.24
C ARG A 409 -17.36 28.74 -34.64
N ALA A 410 -17.90 29.54 -33.71
CA ALA A 410 -18.23 30.95 -33.96
C ALA A 410 -17.01 31.80 -34.33
N ALA A 411 -15.83 31.46 -33.79
CA ALA A 411 -14.56 32.13 -34.08
C ALA A 411 -13.83 31.57 -35.32
N GLY A 412 -14.38 30.60 -36.04
CA GLY A 412 -13.73 29.99 -37.21
C GLY A 412 -12.45 29.20 -36.88
N ARG A 413 -12.36 28.59 -35.68
CA ARG A 413 -11.19 27.83 -35.19
C ARG A 413 -11.46 26.32 -35.15
N PRO A 414 -11.41 25.61 -36.29
CA PRO A 414 -11.81 24.19 -36.37
C PRO A 414 -10.87 23.25 -35.59
N SER A 415 -9.60 23.62 -35.40
CA SER A 415 -8.63 22.88 -34.59
C SER A 415 -8.99 22.84 -33.10
N ASP A 416 -9.47 23.96 -32.57
CA ASP A 416 -9.87 24.06 -31.16
C ASP A 416 -11.20 23.36 -30.91
N ALA A 417 -12.15 23.46 -31.84
CA ALA A 417 -13.40 22.71 -31.81
C ALA A 417 -13.16 21.19 -31.78
N ALA A 418 -12.31 20.66 -32.66
CA ALA A 418 -12.01 19.23 -32.66
C ALA A 418 -11.27 18.76 -31.41
N ARG A 419 -10.39 19.59 -30.82
CA ARG A 419 -9.70 19.24 -29.57
C ARG A 419 -10.71 19.10 -28.42
N ALA A 420 -11.67 20.02 -28.30
CA ALA A 420 -12.73 19.94 -27.31
C ALA A 420 -13.67 18.74 -27.55
N LEU A 421 -14.04 18.47 -28.81
CA LEU A 421 -14.82 17.30 -29.20
C LEU A 421 -14.10 15.97 -28.93
N ALA A 422 -12.78 15.89 -29.12
CA ALA A 422 -11.99 14.70 -28.78
C ALA A 422 -11.92 14.45 -27.26
N ARG A 423 -12.00 15.50 -26.44
CA ARG A 423 -12.13 15.35 -24.97
C ARG A 423 -13.51 14.81 -24.60
N LEU A 424 -14.58 15.34 -25.21
CA LEU A 424 -15.94 14.81 -25.06
C LEU A 424 -16.02 13.34 -25.48
N GLN A 425 -15.39 12.95 -26.59
CA GLN A 425 -15.38 11.55 -27.05
C GLN A 425 -14.69 10.58 -26.09
N ARG A 426 -13.69 11.04 -25.32
CA ARG A 426 -12.97 10.16 -24.38
C ARG A 426 -13.67 10.02 -23.03
N GLY A 427 -14.37 11.06 -22.56
CA GLY A 427 -14.91 11.10 -21.20
C GLY A 427 -16.44 11.13 -21.10
N ALA A 428 -17.14 11.48 -22.17
CA ALA A 428 -18.55 11.85 -22.13
C ALA A 428 -19.29 11.52 -23.44
N LEU A 429 -19.16 10.27 -23.91
CA LEU A 429 -19.70 9.79 -25.19
C LEU A 429 -21.21 9.94 -25.33
N ASP A 430 -21.93 9.77 -24.22
CA ASP A 430 -23.39 9.85 -24.18
C ASP A 430 -23.91 11.15 -23.55
N ALA A 431 -23.03 12.13 -23.31
CA ALA A 431 -23.46 13.43 -22.82
C ALA A 431 -24.29 14.13 -23.91
N PRO A 432 -25.52 14.59 -23.58
CA PRO A 432 -26.39 15.19 -24.58
C PRO A 432 -25.78 16.51 -25.08
N PRO A 433 -25.75 16.75 -26.40
CA PRO A 433 -25.37 18.04 -26.93
C PRO A 433 -26.38 19.11 -26.50
N PRO A 434 -25.96 20.37 -26.29
CA PRO A 434 -26.89 21.45 -26.04
C PRO A 434 -27.74 21.74 -27.29
N PRO A 435 -28.92 22.38 -27.13
CA PRO A 435 -29.81 22.68 -28.25
C PRO A 435 -29.09 23.42 -29.38
N GLY A 436 -29.28 22.96 -30.61
CA GLY A 436 -28.65 23.53 -31.81
C GLY A 436 -27.25 23.00 -32.14
N GLN A 437 -26.70 22.08 -31.33
CA GLN A 437 -25.50 21.31 -31.70
C GLN A 437 -25.90 19.92 -32.25
N PRO A 438 -25.21 19.42 -33.29
CA PRO A 438 -25.42 18.06 -33.76
C PRO A 438 -24.91 17.04 -32.72
N PRO A 439 -25.35 15.77 -32.81
CA PRO A 439 -24.78 14.67 -32.03
C PRO A 439 -23.25 14.65 -32.07
N LEU A 440 -22.62 14.17 -30.99
CA LEU A 440 -21.17 14.24 -30.79
C LEU A 440 -20.36 13.68 -31.98
N LEU A 441 -20.77 12.54 -32.54
CA LEU A 441 -20.07 11.91 -33.67
C LEU A 441 -20.16 12.77 -34.95
N GLU A 442 -21.34 13.28 -35.26
CA GLU A 442 -21.55 14.19 -36.39
C GLU A 442 -20.78 15.50 -36.20
N ALA A 443 -20.77 16.05 -34.98
CA ALA A 443 -19.97 17.22 -34.65
C ALA A 443 -18.46 16.99 -34.84
N ILE A 444 -17.96 15.79 -34.53
CA ILE A 444 -16.56 15.39 -34.75
C ILE A 444 -16.25 15.32 -36.25
N ASP A 445 -17.12 14.71 -37.04
CA ASP A 445 -16.93 14.55 -38.47
C ASP A 445 -16.99 15.90 -39.21
N GLU A 446 -17.91 16.78 -38.82
CA GLU A 446 -17.94 18.18 -39.29
C GLU A 446 -16.64 18.93 -38.96
N ALA A 447 -16.15 18.81 -37.73
CA ALA A 447 -14.93 19.50 -37.30
C ALA A 447 -13.69 18.99 -38.06
N ARG A 448 -13.63 17.68 -38.35
CA ARG A 448 -12.58 17.09 -39.19
C ARG A 448 -12.69 17.55 -40.66
N GLY A 449 -13.90 17.61 -41.20
CA GLY A 449 -14.16 18.13 -42.54
C GLY A 449 -13.73 19.60 -42.67
N ALA A 450 -14.03 20.43 -41.66
CA ALA A 450 -13.62 21.83 -41.60
C ALA A 450 -12.09 22.01 -41.46
N GLN A 451 -11.40 21.08 -40.78
CA GLN A 451 -9.93 21.05 -40.74
C GLN A 451 -9.32 20.68 -42.09
N ALA A 452 -9.91 19.71 -42.79
CA ALA A 452 -9.45 19.26 -44.10
C ALA A 452 -9.73 20.27 -45.21
N GLY A 453 -10.82 21.05 -45.10
CA GLY A 453 -11.18 22.12 -46.03
C GLY A 453 -10.41 23.43 -45.84
N ALA A 454 -9.58 23.56 -44.78
CA ALA A 454 -8.69 24.70 -44.63
C ALA A 454 -7.56 24.60 -45.68
N PRO A 455 -7.30 25.64 -46.49
CA PRO A 455 -6.33 25.56 -47.58
C PRO A 455 -4.91 25.38 -47.03
N ASN A 456 -4.34 24.19 -47.25
CA ASN A 456 -2.93 23.91 -47.07
C ASN A 456 -2.24 23.91 -48.45
N PRO A 457 -1.07 24.54 -48.64
CA PRO A 457 -0.39 24.55 -49.94
C PRO A 457 0.34 23.23 -50.17
N GLY A 458 0.12 22.59 -51.33
CA GLY A 458 1.00 21.54 -51.88
C GLY A 458 0.33 20.19 -52.15
N PRO A 459 0.41 19.62 -53.38
CA PRO A 459 -0.52 18.59 -53.85
C PRO A 459 0.01 17.15 -53.78
N GLY A 460 -0.91 16.19 -53.69
CA GLY A 460 -0.64 14.77 -53.95
C GLY A 460 -1.77 13.83 -53.49
N ALA A 461 -2.93 13.89 -54.16
CA ALA A 461 -4.07 12.95 -53.98
C ALA A 461 -3.74 11.56 -54.58
N THR A 462 -4.36 10.45 -54.14
CA THR A 462 -5.66 9.92 -54.65
C THR A 462 -6.08 8.65 -53.83
N PRO A 463 -7.38 8.31 -53.69
CA PRO A 463 -7.93 7.49 -52.58
C PRO A 463 -8.11 5.99 -52.86
N ALA A 464 -8.48 5.28 -51.78
CA ALA A 464 -8.51 3.81 -51.57
C ALA A 464 -9.54 2.99 -52.39
N SER A 465 -9.24 1.69 -52.51
CA SER A 465 -10.13 0.58 -52.93
C SER A 465 -10.12 -0.53 -51.86
N PRO A 466 -11.09 -1.47 -51.83
CA PRO A 466 -11.67 -2.02 -50.60
C PRO A 466 -10.74 -3.00 -49.87
N THR A 467 -10.64 -2.86 -48.55
CA THR A 467 -9.82 -3.71 -47.68
C THR A 467 -10.33 -5.15 -47.72
N THR A 468 -9.67 -5.98 -48.52
CA THR A 468 -9.80 -7.44 -48.46
C THR A 468 -9.18 -7.89 -47.14
N ALA A 469 -9.87 -8.73 -46.36
CA ALA A 469 -9.35 -9.21 -45.07
C ALA A 469 -7.95 -9.82 -45.26
N PRO A 470 -6.96 -9.49 -44.40
CA PRO A 470 -5.59 -9.93 -44.62
C PRO A 470 -5.48 -11.45 -44.57
N ALA A 471 -4.61 -12.02 -45.41
CA ALA A 471 -4.30 -13.45 -45.39
C ALA A 471 -3.84 -13.92 -43.99
N PRO A 472 -4.28 -15.09 -43.50
CA PRO A 472 -3.90 -15.60 -42.18
C PRO A 472 -2.41 -15.96 -42.12
N PRO A 473 -1.79 -15.92 -40.92
CA PRO A 473 -0.45 -16.47 -40.71
C PRO A 473 -0.36 -17.93 -41.14
N THR A 474 0.83 -18.38 -41.51
CA THR A 474 1.09 -19.76 -41.92
C THR A 474 2.23 -20.37 -41.13
N ALA A 475 2.39 -21.68 -41.19
CA ALA A 475 3.49 -22.40 -40.52
C ALA A 475 3.63 -22.07 -39.02
N VAL A 476 2.50 -21.92 -38.32
CA VAL A 476 2.49 -21.68 -36.88
C VAL A 476 3.06 -22.91 -36.17
N THR A 477 4.17 -22.75 -35.45
CA THR A 477 4.81 -23.80 -34.67
C THR A 477 5.07 -23.34 -33.25
N ALA A 478 4.88 -24.22 -32.28
CA ALA A 478 5.20 -23.98 -30.88
C ALA A 478 6.20 -25.03 -30.39
N ARG A 479 7.25 -24.62 -29.68
CA ARG A 479 8.26 -25.52 -29.10
C ARG A 479 8.74 -25.03 -27.74
N GLN A 480 9.15 -25.95 -26.87
CA GLN A 480 9.78 -25.59 -25.59
C GLN A 480 11.15 -24.92 -25.83
N ALA A 481 11.45 -23.88 -25.04
CA ALA A 481 12.73 -23.19 -24.98
C ALA A 481 12.88 -22.58 -23.57
N ASP A 482 13.90 -23.00 -22.81
CA ASP A 482 14.31 -22.41 -21.52
C ASP A 482 13.14 -22.07 -20.55
N GLY A 483 12.28 -23.05 -20.28
CA GLY A 483 11.18 -22.91 -19.32
C GLY A 483 9.96 -22.15 -19.83
N ALA A 484 9.97 -21.73 -21.10
CA ALA A 484 8.88 -21.08 -21.83
C ALA A 484 8.55 -21.84 -23.13
N VAL A 485 7.43 -21.49 -23.77
CA VAL A 485 7.11 -21.99 -25.12
C VAL A 485 7.32 -20.88 -26.15
N LEU A 486 8.26 -21.07 -27.07
CA LEU A 486 8.45 -20.19 -28.22
C LEU A 486 7.45 -20.55 -29.32
N VAL A 487 6.62 -19.60 -29.70
CA VAL A 487 5.67 -19.69 -30.81
C VAL A 487 6.21 -18.87 -31.98
N THR A 488 6.30 -19.47 -33.16
CA THR A 488 6.77 -18.82 -34.40
C THR A 488 5.78 -19.04 -35.53
N TRP A 489 5.69 -18.11 -36.46
CA TRP A 489 4.82 -18.22 -37.64
C TRP A 489 5.37 -17.39 -38.80
N ASP A 490 4.92 -17.69 -40.01
CA ASP A 490 5.14 -16.89 -41.20
C ASP A 490 3.94 -15.99 -41.49
N SER A 491 4.20 -14.85 -42.13
CA SER A 491 3.17 -13.91 -42.56
C SER A 491 3.58 -13.31 -43.90
N ALA A 492 2.62 -13.19 -44.82
CA ALA A 492 2.79 -12.43 -46.06
C ALA A 492 2.76 -10.91 -45.83
N HIS A 493 2.36 -10.47 -44.63
CA HIS A 493 2.23 -9.07 -44.26
C HIS A 493 3.36 -8.68 -43.29
N PRO A 494 4.37 -7.90 -43.75
CA PRO A 494 5.53 -7.54 -42.93
C PRO A 494 5.19 -6.52 -41.83
N ASP A 495 4.19 -5.66 -42.06
CA ASP A 495 3.78 -4.60 -41.13
C ASP A 495 2.60 -5.01 -40.21
N ALA A 496 2.15 -6.26 -40.29
CA ALA A 496 1.06 -6.76 -39.47
C ALA A 496 1.45 -6.83 -38.00
N SER A 497 0.50 -6.52 -37.12
CA SER A 497 0.59 -6.90 -35.71
C SER A 497 -0.12 -8.23 -35.49
N PHE A 498 0.44 -9.11 -34.69
CA PHE A 498 -0.07 -10.46 -34.48
C PHE A 498 -0.61 -10.61 -33.07
N LYS A 499 -1.82 -11.19 -32.94
CA LYS A 499 -2.40 -11.62 -31.67
C LYS A 499 -2.18 -13.12 -31.52
N VAL A 500 -1.44 -13.51 -30.49
CA VAL A 500 -1.15 -14.91 -30.17
C VAL A 500 -1.99 -15.33 -28.96
N SER A 501 -2.76 -16.40 -29.11
CA SER A 501 -3.60 -16.95 -28.05
C SER A 501 -3.24 -18.42 -27.80
N ARG A 502 -3.32 -18.85 -26.55
CA ARG A 502 -3.05 -20.21 -26.09
C ARG A 502 -4.34 -20.89 -25.69
N GLN A 503 -4.50 -22.14 -26.08
CA GLN A 503 -5.57 -23.00 -25.57
C GLN A 503 -5.18 -23.60 -24.22
N GLY A 504 -5.99 -23.37 -23.20
CA GLY A 504 -5.89 -24.02 -21.91
C GLY A 504 -6.26 -25.50 -21.98
N PRO A 505 -5.89 -26.30 -20.96
CA PRO A 505 -6.23 -27.72 -20.88
C PRO A 505 -7.74 -28.00 -20.76
N ASP A 506 -8.54 -26.99 -20.41
CA ASP A 506 -10.01 -26.98 -20.40
C ASP A 506 -10.65 -26.66 -21.77
N GLY A 507 -9.82 -26.36 -22.79
CA GLY A 507 -10.24 -26.00 -24.13
C GLY A 507 -10.50 -24.50 -24.34
N GLY A 508 -10.41 -23.67 -23.31
CA GLY A 508 -10.58 -22.21 -23.39
C GLY A 508 -9.38 -21.49 -24.01
N TRP A 509 -9.58 -20.30 -24.59
CA TRP A 509 -8.50 -19.54 -25.26
C TRP A 509 -8.13 -18.26 -24.50
N THR A 510 -6.84 -18.08 -24.23
CA THR A 510 -6.30 -16.90 -23.54
C THR A 510 -5.28 -16.21 -24.43
N VAL A 511 -5.38 -14.89 -24.59
CA VAL A 511 -4.38 -14.11 -25.34
C VAL A 511 -3.09 -14.04 -24.52
N VAL A 512 -2.00 -14.57 -25.09
CA VAL A 512 -0.67 -14.60 -24.45
C VAL A 512 0.08 -13.31 -24.73
N GLY A 513 -0.13 -12.73 -25.91
CA GLY A 513 0.44 -11.43 -26.22
C GLY A 513 0.13 -10.94 -27.63
N ARG A 514 0.58 -9.71 -27.88
CA ARG A 514 0.54 -9.07 -29.20
C ARG A 514 1.94 -8.59 -29.54
N THR A 515 2.38 -8.86 -30.77
CA THR A 515 3.74 -8.53 -31.21
C THR A 515 3.73 -8.13 -32.68
N ARG A 516 4.72 -7.33 -33.11
CA ARG A 516 5.01 -7.11 -34.53
C ARG A 516 6.09 -8.06 -35.05
N GLU A 517 6.77 -8.77 -34.16
CA GLU A 517 7.68 -9.85 -34.53
C GLU A 517 6.89 -11.11 -34.95
N ARG A 518 7.52 -11.95 -35.76
CA ARG A 518 6.98 -13.26 -36.20
C ARG A 518 7.24 -14.39 -35.20
N ARG A 519 7.41 -14.00 -33.94
CA ARG A 519 7.67 -14.90 -32.81
C ARG A 519 7.19 -14.29 -31.51
N LEU A 520 6.81 -15.15 -30.56
CA LEU A 520 6.43 -14.75 -29.21
C LEU A 520 6.76 -15.87 -28.22
N GLU A 521 7.39 -15.51 -27.10
CA GLU A 521 7.69 -16.43 -26.02
C GLU A 521 6.58 -16.40 -24.96
N ASP A 522 5.98 -17.55 -24.73
CA ASP A 522 5.01 -17.78 -23.66
C ASP A 522 5.71 -18.36 -22.43
N GLY A 523 6.21 -17.47 -21.57
CA GLY A 523 6.79 -17.86 -20.27
C GLY A 523 5.79 -18.42 -19.26
N GLY A 524 4.49 -18.27 -19.52
CA GLY A 524 3.41 -18.81 -18.69
C GLY A 524 2.92 -20.18 -19.14
N ALA A 525 3.54 -20.80 -20.15
CA ALA A 525 3.13 -22.09 -20.68
C ALA A 525 3.54 -23.25 -19.75
N PRO A 526 2.74 -24.32 -19.65
CA PRO A 526 3.09 -25.49 -18.85
C PRO A 526 4.45 -26.08 -19.25
N ARG A 527 5.33 -26.29 -18.27
CA ARG A 527 6.74 -26.70 -18.49
C ARG A 527 6.94 -28.12 -19.05
N ARG A 528 5.88 -28.93 -19.16
CA ARG A 528 5.95 -30.35 -19.55
C ARG A 528 5.11 -30.73 -20.78
N ALA A 529 4.36 -29.80 -21.36
CA ALA A 529 3.57 -30.01 -22.57
C ALA A 529 3.56 -28.74 -23.40
N VAL A 530 3.55 -28.85 -24.73
CA VAL A 530 3.40 -27.68 -25.61
C VAL A 530 1.91 -27.50 -25.89
N PRO A 531 1.27 -26.40 -25.43
CA PRO A 531 -0.14 -26.11 -25.71
C PRO A 531 -0.40 -25.82 -27.18
N VAL A 532 -1.68 -25.82 -27.58
CA VAL A 532 -2.08 -25.34 -28.91
C VAL A 532 -2.12 -23.82 -28.90
N TYR A 533 -1.58 -23.20 -29.96
CA TYR A 533 -1.59 -21.76 -30.15
C TYR A 533 -2.33 -21.37 -31.43
N ALA A 534 -2.96 -20.20 -31.35
CA ALA A 534 -3.71 -19.55 -32.40
C ALA A 534 -3.12 -18.17 -32.68
N VAL A 535 -2.81 -17.88 -33.95
CA VAL A 535 -2.24 -16.60 -34.38
C VAL A 535 -3.17 -15.93 -35.38
N VAL A 536 -3.50 -14.67 -35.11
CA VAL A 536 -4.28 -13.79 -36.00
C VAL A 536 -3.42 -12.60 -36.37
N ALA A 537 -3.30 -12.30 -37.67
CA ALA A 537 -2.66 -11.09 -38.17
C ALA A 537 -3.68 -9.95 -38.17
N VAL A 538 -3.25 -8.75 -37.84
CA VAL A 538 -4.05 -7.52 -37.87
C VAL A 538 -3.29 -6.48 -38.68
N VAL A 539 -3.84 -6.14 -39.85
CA VAL A 539 -3.30 -5.14 -40.78
C VAL A 539 -4.28 -3.97 -40.80
N ASP A 540 -3.81 -2.78 -40.48
CA ASP A 540 -4.62 -1.55 -40.40
C ASP A 540 -5.92 -1.69 -39.59
N GLY A 541 -5.85 -2.48 -38.51
CA GLY A 541 -6.98 -2.73 -37.60
C GLY A 541 -7.94 -3.84 -38.06
N VAL A 542 -7.75 -4.42 -39.25
CA VAL A 542 -8.58 -5.51 -39.77
C VAL A 542 -7.92 -6.87 -39.48
N PRO A 543 -8.60 -7.80 -38.76
CA PRO A 543 -8.04 -9.11 -38.44
C PRO A 543 -8.17 -10.11 -39.60
N SER A 544 -7.20 -11.01 -39.72
CA SER A 544 -7.24 -12.19 -40.57
C SER A 544 -8.00 -13.36 -39.92
N ALA A 545 -8.18 -14.45 -40.67
CA ALA A 545 -8.58 -15.73 -40.09
C ALA A 545 -7.50 -16.29 -39.14
N GLU A 546 -7.90 -17.16 -38.22
CA GLU A 546 -7.00 -17.77 -37.24
C GLU A 546 -6.19 -18.93 -37.84
N ALA A 547 -4.88 -18.91 -37.60
CA ALA A 547 -3.98 -20.01 -37.93
C ALA A 547 -3.52 -20.72 -36.65
N ARG A 548 -3.66 -22.05 -36.61
CA ARG A 548 -3.39 -22.84 -35.40
C ARG A 548 -2.16 -23.72 -35.53
N SER A 549 -1.46 -23.93 -34.42
CA SER A 549 -0.27 -24.79 -34.34
C SER A 549 -0.57 -26.28 -34.45
N ASP A 550 -1.83 -26.69 -34.29
CA ASP A 550 -2.31 -28.08 -34.40
C ASP A 550 -2.98 -28.40 -35.75
N ALA A 551 -3.08 -27.42 -36.65
CA ALA A 551 -3.64 -27.63 -37.98
C ALA A 551 -2.71 -28.53 -38.81
N ARG A 552 -3.17 -29.73 -39.19
CA ARG A 552 -2.39 -30.64 -40.04
C ARG A 552 -2.06 -29.95 -41.37
N ARG A 553 -0.77 -29.92 -41.75
CA ARG A 553 -0.37 -29.56 -43.12
C ARG A 553 -1.05 -30.52 -44.10
N SER A 554 -2.01 -30.03 -44.89
CA SER A 554 -2.40 -30.72 -46.11
C SER A 554 -1.16 -30.77 -47.02
N PRO A 555 -0.72 -31.95 -47.49
CA PRO A 555 0.37 -32.01 -48.44
C PRO A 555 -0.09 -31.37 -49.75
N ALA A 556 0.59 -30.29 -50.17
CA ALA A 556 0.44 -29.75 -51.52
C ALA A 556 1.04 -30.75 -52.53
N PRO A 557 0.46 -30.86 -53.75
CA PRO A 557 0.68 -31.98 -54.66
C PRO A 557 2.12 -31.99 -55.21
N VAL A 558 2.70 -33.17 -55.30
CA VAL A 558 4.05 -33.43 -55.84
C VAL A 558 4.06 -33.20 -57.35
N PRO A 559 4.91 -32.32 -57.91
CA PRO A 559 5.35 -32.43 -59.29
C PRO A 559 6.54 -33.40 -59.38
N ALA A 560 6.49 -34.26 -60.40
CA ALA A 560 7.41 -35.36 -60.70
C ALA A 560 8.90 -34.94 -60.84
N PRO A 561 9.85 -35.87 -60.66
CA PRO A 561 11.28 -35.56 -60.60
C PRO A 561 11.87 -35.39 -62.01
N ALA A 562 12.74 -34.38 -62.16
CA ALA A 562 13.70 -34.34 -63.26
C ALA A 562 15.10 -34.47 -62.69
N SER A 563 15.72 -35.58 -63.06
CA SER A 563 17.05 -36.04 -62.69
C SER A 563 18.15 -35.14 -63.25
N THR A 564 19.24 -34.95 -62.49
CA THR A 564 20.62 -35.27 -62.94
C THR A 564 21.67 -35.03 -61.84
N PRO A 565 22.80 -35.75 -61.86
CA PRO A 565 23.69 -35.94 -60.72
C PRO A 565 24.98 -35.10 -60.82
N SER A 566 25.65 -34.81 -59.69
CA SER A 566 27.12 -34.82 -59.61
C SER A 566 27.66 -34.72 -58.18
N ALA A 567 28.84 -35.32 -58.04
CA ALA A 567 29.55 -35.82 -56.87
C ALA A 567 30.20 -34.72 -55.99
N PRO A 568 30.82 -35.08 -54.84
CA PRO A 568 31.08 -34.18 -53.72
C PRO A 568 32.43 -33.46 -53.85
N VAL A 569 32.49 -32.19 -53.44
CA VAL A 569 33.75 -31.47 -53.21
C VAL A 569 33.68 -30.79 -51.85
N SER A 570 34.55 -31.21 -50.95
CA SER A 570 34.88 -30.52 -49.70
C SER A 570 35.61 -29.21 -50.00
N VAL A 571 35.15 -28.10 -49.41
CA VAL A 571 35.83 -26.79 -49.42
C VAL A 571 35.78 -26.20 -47.99
N PRO A 572 36.83 -25.48 -47.54
CA PRO A 572 37.20 -25.24 -46.14
C PRO A 572 36.32 -24.17 -45.45
N PRO A 573 36.46 -23.96 -44.12
CA PRO A 573 35.65 -23.00 -43.39
C PRO A 573 35.96 -21.55 -43.84
N PRO A 574 34.93 -20.70 -44.04
CA PRO A 574 35.14 -19.30 -44.39
C PRO A 574 35.61 -18.49 -43.17
N ALA A 575 36.49 -17.53 -43.46
CA ALA A 575 37.07 -16.55 -42.55
C ALA A 575 36.01 -15.76 -41.75
N PRO A 576 36.38 -15.26 -40.54
CA PRO A 576 35.45 -14.49 -39.72
C PRO A 576 35.01 -13.21 -40.45
N PRO A 577 33.72 -12.84 -40.38
CA PRO A 577 33.23 -11.59 -40.94
C PRO A 577 33.81 -10.40 -40.17
N GLU A 578 34.18 -9.35 -40.90
CA GLU A 578 34.61 -8.05 -40.35
C GLU A 578 33.55 -7.48 -39.38
N PRO A 579 33.98 -6.81 -38.30
CA PRO A 579 33.08 -6.33 -37.26
C PRO A 579 32.22 -5.17 -37.78
N VAL A 580 30.90 -5.37 -37.64
CA VAL A 580 29.85 -4.35 -37.71
C VAL A 580 30.18 -3.24 -36.69
N PRO A 581 30.01 -1.93 -36.99
CA PRO A 581 30.47 -0.86 -36.11
C PRO A 581 29.81 -1.00 -34.73
N ALA A 582 30.64 -1.20 -33.70
CA ALA A 582 30.24 -1.11 -32.31
C ALA A 582 29.56 0.25 -32.12
N GLY A 583 28.31 0.27 -31.68
CA GLY A 583 27.73 1.52 -31.20
C GLY A 583 28.65 2.08 -30.14
N ASP A 584 29.07 3.35 -30.26
CA ASP A 584 30.06 3.99 -29.39
C ASP A 584 29.64 3.87 -27.91
N PHE A 585 30.15 2.83 -27.24
CA PHE A 585 30.17 2.70 -25.79
C PHE A 585 31.59 3.04 -25.35
N PRO A 586 31.81 4.11 -24.56
CA PRO A 586 33.14 4.43 -24.08
C PRO A 586 33.65 3.27 -23.19
N PRO A 587 34.92 2.86 -23.34
CA PRO A 587 35.41 1.62 -22.74
C PRO A 587 35.56 1.77 -21.22
N ILE A 588 35.12 0.76 -20.48
CA ILE A 588 35.47 0.60 -19.06
C ILE A 588 36.92 0.10 -18.98
N ALA A 589 37.74 0.73 -18.15
CA ALA A 589 39.15 0.42 -18.01
C ALA A 589 39.56 0.23 -16.54
N ASN A 590 40.77 -0.29 -16.32
CA ASN A 590 41.40 -0.38 -14.99
C ASN A 590 40.57 -1.16 -13.94
N VAL A 591 39.93 -2.26 -14.36
CA VAL A 591 39.19 -3.13 -13.44
C VAL A 591 40.17 -3.82 -12.48
N ALA A 592 40.02 -3.56 -11.18
CA ALA A 592 40.86 -4.07 -10.11
C ALA A 592 40.03 -4.33 -8.84
N LEU A 593 40.55 -5.17 -7.95
CA LEU A 593 39.99 -5.33 -6.62
C LEU A 593 40.76 -4.44 -5.63
N ARG A 594 40.06 -3.58 -4.90
CA ARG A 594 40.61 -2.82 -3.78
C ARG A 594 39.80 -3.13 -2.52
N GLY A 595 40.40 -3.85 -1.58
CA GLY A 595 39.67 -4.42 -0.45
C GLY A 595 38.66 -5.46 -0.93
N ASP A 596 37.39 -5.27 -0.59
CA ASP A 596 36.25 -6.09 -1.04
C ASP A 596 35.48 -5.46 -2.23
N ARG A 597 35.97 -4.35 -2.77
CA ARG A 597 35.31 -3.59 -3.84
C ARG A 597 35.99 -3.78 -5.18
N LEU A 598 35.18 -4.02 -6.21
CA LEU A 598 35.61 -4.00 -7.61
C LEU A 598 35.64 -2.53 -8.09
N VAL A 599 36.81 -2.00 -8.35
CA VAL A 599 37.01 -0.64 -8.85
C VAL A 599 37.42 -0.65 -10.32
N PHE A 600 36.95 0.31 -11.09
CA PHE A 600 37.26 0.58 -12.49
C PHE A 600 37.05 2.05 -12.82
N ASP A 601 37.64 2.50 -13.92
CA ASP A 601 37.46 3.86 -14.42
C ASP A 601 36.08 3.97 -15.04
N TRP A 602 35.25 4.83 -14.46
CA TRP A 602 33.90 5.06 -14.91
C TRP A 602 33.89 5.99 -16.14
N PRO A 603 33.40 5.56 -17.31
CA PRO A 603 33.43 6.40 -18.50
C PRO A 603 32.51 7.62 -18.40
N PRO A 604 32.86 8.77 -18.99
CA PRO A 604 31.95 9.90 -19.09
C PRO A 604 30.67 9.49 -19.85
N ASP A 605 29.54 10.09 -19.48
CA ASP A 605 28.21 9.89 -20.09
C ASP A 605 27.58 8.49 -19.92
N ILE A 606 28.20 7.60 -19.14
CA ILE A 606 27.62 6.33 -18.72
C ILE A 606 26.98 6.47 -17.33
N THR A 607 25.77 5.96 -17.17
CA THR A 607 25.04 6.02 -15.89
C THR A 607 24.90 4.66 -15.22
N GLU A 608 25.04 3.57 -16.00
CA GLU A 608 24.92 2.20 -15.54
C GLU A 608 26.04 1.33 -16.17
N ALA A 609 26.59 0.38 -15.42
CA ALA A 609 27.55 -0.62 -15.88
C ALA A 609 27.05 -2.02 -15.50
N TYR A 610 27.39 -3.02 -16.29
CA TYR A 610 27.05 -4.42 -16.06
C TYR A 610 28.30 -5.20 -15.66
N VAL A 611 28.31 -5.75 -14.46
CA VAL A 611 29.38 -6.63 -13.98
C VAL A 611 28.95 -8.07 -14.23
N THR A 612 29.78 -8.84 -14.92
CA THR A 612 29.53 -10.23 -15.29
C THR A 612 30.63 -11.09 -14.68
N ALA A 613 30.25 -12.15 -13.97
CA ALA A 613 31.18 -13.04 -13.28
C ALA A 613 30.92 -14.51 -13.65
N ARG A 614 31.97 -15.24 -13.96
CA ARG A 614 31.89 -16.64 -14.39
C ARG A 614 32.94 -17.51 -13.68
N VAL A 615 32.50 -18.70 -13.26
CA VAL A 615 33.35 -19.76 -12.72
C VAL A 615 33.87 -20.61 -13.88
N GLY A 616 35.17 -20.94 -13.87
CA GLY A 616 35.79 -21.80 -14.89
C GLY A 616 36.30 -21.09 -16.15
N GLY A 617 36.32 -19.75 -16.19
CA GLY A 617 36.96 -18.96 -17.25
C GLY A 617 36.35 -17.56 -17.41
N PRO A 618 36.96 -16.66 -18.22
CA PRO A 618 36.42 -15.33 -18.48
C PRO A 618 35.01 -15.37 -19.09
N PRO A 619 34.12 -14.44 -18.73
CA PRO A 619 32.83 -14.28 -19.39
C PRO A 619 32.99 -14.05 -20.90
N ARG A 620 32.16 -14.71 -21.72
CA ARG A 620 32.27 -14.67 -23.20
C ARG A 620 31.60 -13.45 -23.84
N SER A 621 30.63 -12.86 -23.14
CA SER A 621 29.97 -11.61 -23.52
C SER A 621 29.21 -11.03 -22.32
N PRO A 622 28.76 -9.77 -22.37
CA PRO A 622 27.95 -9.16 -21.31
C PRO A 622 26.60 -9.83 -21.05
N VAL A 623 26.15 -10.70 -21.97
CA VAL A 623 24.93 -11.52 -21.86
C VAL A 623 25.24 -13.03 -21.85
N ASP A 624 26.45 -13.41 -21.42
CA ASP A 624 26.86 -14.81 -21.28
C ASP A 624 25.91 -15.56 -20.32
N ALA A 625 25.07 -16.44 -20.86
CA ALA A 625 24.09 -17.23 -20.11
C ALA A 625 24.73 -18.18 -19.08
N THR A 626 26.04 -18.41 -19.17
CA THR A 626 26.80 -19.23 -18.21
C THR A 626 27.49 -18.39 -17.12
N ALA A 627 27.33 -17.07 -17.16
CA ALA A 627 27.87 -16.13 -16.20
C ALA A 627 26.75 -15.49 -15.39
N ARG A 628 27.04 -15.15 -14.13
CA ARG A 628 26.15 -14.34 -13.30
C ARG A 628 26.42 -12.87 -13.61
N ALA A 629 25.38 -12.12 -13.96
CA ALA A 629 25.51 -10.69 -14.25
C ALA A 629 24.64 -9.84 -13.32
N TRP A 630 25.12 -8.65 -12.96
CA TRP A 630 24.35 -7.67 -12.21
C TRP A 630 24.71 -6.24 -12.61
N LYS A 631 23.77 -5.34 -12.37
CA LYS A 631 23.90 -3.93 -12.73
C LYS A 631 24.46 -3.11 -11.57
N VAL A 632 25.31 -2.15 -11.90
CA VAL A 632 25.86 -1.14 -10.99
C VAL A 632 25.54 0.24 -11.55
N THR A 633 25.06 1.17 -10.71
CA THR A 633 24.81 2.57 -11.11
C THR A 633 25.96 3.47 -10.68
N ASN A 634 26.22 4.55 -11.43
CA ASN A 634 27.32 5.48 -11.12
C ASN A 634 27.19 6.05 -9.69
N THR A 635 25.98 6.47 -9.32
CA THR A 635 25.69 6.98 -7.97
C THR A 635 26.05 5.96 -6.88
N ARG A 636 25.67 4.69 -7.06
CA ARG A 636 25.97 3.65 -6.06
C ARG A 636 27.47 3.33 -6.01
N TYR A 637 28.10 3.27 -7.18
CA TYR A 637 29.54 3.06 -7.32
C TYR A 637 30.36 4.15 -6.60
N GLN A 638 29.95 5.42 -6.68
CA GLN A 638 30.60 6.53 -5.98
C GLN A 638 30.39 6.49 -4.46
N ILE A 639 29.16 6.20 -4.00
CA ILE A 639 28.84 6.13 -2.56
C ILE A 639 29.62 4.99 -1.88
N ASP A 640 29.69 3.83 -2.54
CA ASP A 640 30.29 2.63 -1.96
C ASP A 640 31.81 2.53 -2.20
N GLY A 641 32.40 3.49 -2.92
CA GLY A 641 33.82 3.50 -3.29
C GLY A 641 34.23 2.41 -4.28
N GLY A 642 33.27 1.83 -5.00
CA GLY A 642 33.45 0.72 -5.94
C GLY A 642 32.20 -0.16 -6.07
N ALA A 643 32.21 -1.11 -7.01
CA ALA A 643 31.14 -2.10 -7.16
C ALA A 643 31.27 -3.21 -6.12
N VAL A 644 30.17 -3.49 -5.42
CA VAL A 644 30.09 -4.58 -4.44
C VAL A 644 30.01 -5.92 -5.16
N LEU A 645 30.85 -6.87 -4.76
CA LEU A 645 30.78 -8.25 -5.23
C LEU A 645 29.73 -9.01 -4.40
N PRO A 646 28.87 -9.84 -5.01
CA PRO A 646 27.97 -10.71 -4.27
C PRO A 646 28.75 -11.62 -3.30
N ALA A 647 28.33 -11.69 -2.04
CA ALA A 647 29.01 -12.46 -1.01
C ALA A 647 29.03 -13.98 -1.29
N ASP A 648 28.05 -14.45 -2.05
CA ASP A 648 27.87 -15.82 -2.50
C ASP A 648 28.56 -16.11 -3.85
N LEU A 649 29.34 -15.18 -4.40
CA LEU A 649 30.05 -15.39 -5.67
C LEU A 649 31.13 -16.48 -5.49
N PRO A 650 31.02 -17.64 -6.17
CA PRO A 650 31.96 -18.74 -5.99
C PRO A 650 33.35 -18.34 -6.49
N ARG A 651 34.42 -18.73 -5.76
CA ARG A 651 35.81 -18.44 -6.11
C ARG A 651 36.61 -19.71 -6.41
N PRO A 652 37.56 -19.69 -7.37
CA PRO A 652 37.99 -18.54 -8.17
C PRO A 652 36.99 -18.19 -9.29
N ALA A 653 36.82 -16.88 -9.56
CA ALA A 653 35.90 -16.36 -10.59
C ALA A 653 36.60 -15.36 -11.51
N HIS A 654 36.17 -15.30 -12.77
CA HIS A 654 36.60 -14.24 -13.68
C HIS A 654 35.47 -13.24 -13.84
N VAL A 655 35.79 -11.97 -13.66
CA VAL A 655 34.85 -10.84 -13.72
C VAL A 655 35.17 -10.00 -14.95
N ALA A 656 34.14 -9.50 -15.62
CA ALA A 656 34.23 -8.57 -16.72
C ALA A 656 33.17 -7.46 -16.58
N VAL A 657 33.46 -6.24 -16.99
CA VAL A 657 32.54 -5.10 -16.84
C VAL A 657 32.21 -4.45 -18.19
N ALA A 658 30.92 -4.30 -18.48
CA ALA A 658 30.41 -3.69 -19.71
C ALA A 658 29.69 -2.36 -19.44
N ALA A 659 29.87 -1.37 -20.30
CA ALA A 659 29.12 -0.12 -20.22
C ALA A 659 27.66 -0.32 -20.65
N CYS A 660 26.74 0.43 -20.03
CA CYS A 660 25.34 0.44 -20.41
C CYS A 660 24.82 1.86 -20.57
N ARG A 661 23.86 2.07 -21.48
CA ARG A 661 23.15 3.34 -21.66
C ARG A 661 21.66 3.09 -21.86
N ARG A 662 20.82 4.05 -21.48
CA ARG A 662 19.39 3.98 -21.78
C ARG A 662 19.10 4.65 -23.11
N ALA A 663 18.35 3.97 -23.97
CA ALA A 663 17.78 4.55 -25.17
C ALA A 663 16.66 5.55 -24.81
N PRO A 664 16.29 6.47 -25.72
CA PRO A 664 15.24 7.47 -25.49
C PRO A 664 13.86 6.89 -25.13
N ASP A 665 13.62 5.63 -25.48
CA ASP A 665 12.43 4.84 -25.14
C ASP A 665 12.52 4.16 -23.75
N GLY A 666 13.61 4.38 -23.02
CA GLY A 666 13.89 3.82 -21.70
C GLY A 666 14.56 2.43 -21.72
N ALA A 667 14.76 1.82 -22.89
CA ALA A 667 15.37 0.50 -23.02
C ALA A 667 16.86 0.54 -22.64
N LEU A 668 17.33 -0.47 -21.89
CA LEU A 668 18.73 -0.57 -21.51
C LEU A 668 19.53 -1.23 -22.63
N LEU A 669 20.45 -0.47 -23.22
CA LEU A 669 21.41 -0.94 -24.20
C LEU A 669 22.73 -1.28 -23.49
N ILE A 670 23.18 -2.51 -23.62
CA ILE A 670 24.45 -3.01 -23.07
C ILE A 670 25.47 -3.04 -24.19
N ALA A 671 26.73 -2.71 -23.88
CA ALA A 671 27.83 -2.88 -24.83
C ALA A 671 27.83 -4.33 -25.37
N PRO A 672 28.02 -4.54 -26.67
CA PRO A 672 27.96 -5.87 -27.26
C PRO A 672 29.13 -6.77 -26.81
N ASP A 673 30.21 -6.18 -26.32
CA ASP A 673 31.40 -6.89 -25.84
C ASP A 673 32.09 -6.13 -24.67
N PHE A 674 33.01 -6.80 -23.98
CA PHE A 674 33.87 -6.21 -22.95
C PHE A 674 35.10 -5.54 -23.56
N ALA A 675 35.57 -4.46 -22.94
CA ALA A 675 36.86 -3.88 -23.31
C ALA A 675 38.01 -4.82 -22.86
N PRO A 676 39.15 -4.90 -23.56
CA PRO A 676 40.24 -5.82 -23.22
C PRO A 676 40.79 -5.66 -21.79
N THR A 677 40.71 -4.45 -21.23
CA THR A 677 41.16 -4.11 -19.86
C THR A 677 40.03 -4.18 -18.83
N ALA A 678 38.82 -4.57 -19.23
CA ALA A 678 37.65 -4.63 -18.38
C ALA A 678 37.50 -5.98 -17.65
N HIS A 679 38.58 -6.77 -17.56
CA HIS A 679 38.58 -8.12 -16.98
C HIS A 679 39.45 -8.20 -15.73
N LEU A 680 39.00 -8.99 -14.76
CA LEU A 680 39.75 -9.28 -13.53
C LEU A 680 39.51 -10.73 -13.12
N ARG A 681 40.57 -11.41 -12.71
CA ARG A 681 40.46 -12.71 -12.03
C ARG A 681 40.44 -12.49 -10.52
N LEU A 682 39.43 -13.06 -9.89
CA LEU A 682 39.28 -13.14 -8.43
C LEU A 682 39.68 -14.53 -7.99
N ASP A 683 40.72 -14.62 -7.16
CA ASP A 683 41.15 -15.87 -6.54
C ASP A 683 40.34 -16.22 -5.27
#